data_AF-A0A3D4UCR0-F1
#
_entry.id   AF-A0A3D4UCR0-F1
#
_cell.length_a   1.000
_cell.length_b   1.000
_cell.length_c   1.000
_cell.angle_alpha   90.00
_cell.angle_beta   90.00
_cell.angle_gamma   90.00
#
_symmetry.space_group_name_H-M   'P 1'
#
loop_
_entity.id
_entity.type
_entity.pdbx_description
1 polymer ?
#
loop_
_entity_poly.entity_id
_entity_poly.type
_entity_poly.pdbx_seq_one_letter_code
_entity_poly.pdbx_strand_id
1 'polypeptide(L)'
;MNRLLRWVAIVVTFLVAGHSLAADVSTLSGAVEESVMRNPEVVARYHAMTAASEEVKVARGGLYPRLDLRGYIGSETLEQRDLSPGALPDRLDTYNVDGGALTLRQLLFDGFATTKEVGRLKYARRVRYYELLTTAEDAALEATRAYLDVVKYRKLTALASDNYAAHKEVYEHVRQRVEAGIGRGVDLEQAGGRLALAESNLLTESSNLHDVSARFERIIGQKPPEPLQEPVSFVGKLPTNDELMQGAFRQAPEMNAALENIRAARAELKSKQGAYWPTLALQASVMHDRNVDNLMDRETRGRLELMLNYNLFNGGSDRARVRQYNEKLYESYDMRDKVCRDLRQTTRIAWNDTSKLQDQLLSQDQHQLATAKARDAYRKQFDIGQRTLLDLLDSENELYDARRTYLISEADLEVAYARVLAPTGHLLETLQLKSIGSDGLGEDDEDLLDDKDRVYCALDMPQKLVKPADRPVTPLPKRRRLESFTLKADTLFAFDKAELSAAGRQSLDGLVEGLMAHAKHKDRTINVHGYTDRLGADAYNQRLSERRAQTVRDHLVSKGLPFDQVTAQGHGEDDPVTGANCSGDTPTKGLIDCLQPDRRVVIDVEGQEEVVIQYDPEEKKWERADQPPVTTQPAAPAPKP
;
A
#
# COMPACT_ATOMS: atom_id res chain seq x y z
N MET A 1 8.21 10.35 -67.14
CA MET A 1 6.91 9.69 -67.35
C MET A 1 6.97 8.15 -67.23
N ASN A 2 7.88 7.59 -66.41
CA ASN A 2 8.07 6.12 -66.29
C ASN A 2 8.27 5.64 -64.84
N ARG A 3 7.76 6.38 -63.84
CA ARG A 3 7.81 5.99 -62.41
C ARG A 3 6.44 5.88 -61.72
N LEU A 4 5.36 6.22 -62.43
CA LEU A 4 3.98 6.25 -61.90
C LEU A 4 3.21 4.92 -62.09
N LEU A 5 3.76 3.93 -62.79
CA LEU A 5 3.08 2.68 -63.17
C LEU A 5 3.42 1.46 -62.31
N ARG A 6 4.20 1.61 -61.22
CA ARG A 6 4.50 0.49 -60.29
C ARG A 6 3.53 0.37 -59.11
N TRP A 7 2.58 1.28 -58.95
CA TRP A 7 1.68 1.33 -57.78
C TRP A 7 0.34 0.59 -57.93
N VAL A 8 0.06 -0.04 -59.09
CA VAL A 8 -1.27 -0.64 -59.37
C VAL A 8 -1.25 -2.17 -59.42
N ALA A 9 -0.13 -2.83 -59.12
CA ALA A 9 0.00 -4.30 -59.17
C ALA A 9 0.30 -4.98 -57.82
N ILE A 10 -0.14 -4.38 -56.70
CA ILE A 10 -0.10 -5.00 -55.36
C ILE A 10 -1.42 -4.69 -54.61
N VAL A 11 -2.56 -5.07 -55.19
CA VAL A 11 -3.88 -4.90 -54.53
C VAL A 11 -4.70 -6.20 -54.52
N VAL A 12 -4.23 -7.32 -55.10
CA VAL A 12 -5.02 -8.57 -55.11
C VAL A 12 -4.14 -9.78 -54.85
N THR A 13 -3.71 -9.97 -53.60
CA THR A 13 -3.38 -11.27 -52.95
C THR A 13 -2.81 -11.03 -51.55
N PHE A 14 -3.67 -10.69 -50.59
CA PHE A 14 -3.40 -10.90 -49.15
C PHE A 14 -4.74 -11.10 -48.45
N LEU A 15 -5.45 -12.14 -48.87
CA LEU A 15 -6.75 -12.53 -48.34
C LEU A 15 -6.75 -14.04 -48.11
N VAL A 16 -5.77 -14.52 -47.32
CA VAL A 16 -5.77 -15.86 -46.72
C VAL A 16 -5.11 -15.77 -45.34
N ALA A 17 -5.94 -15.95 -44.31
CA ALA A 17 -5.60 -16.47 -42.99
C ALA A 17 -4.50 -15.77 -42.18
N GLY A 18 -4.73 -14.50 -41.83
CA GLY A 18 -4.31 -14.03 -40.52
C GLY A 18 -5.28 -14.57 -39.47
N HIS A 19 -5.14 -15.83 -39.06
CA HIS A 19 -5.64 -16.19 -37.73
C HIS A 19 -4.75 -15.43 -36.76
N SER A 20 -5.20 -14.25 -36.33
CA SER A 20 -4.73 -13.70 -35.07
C SER A 20 -4.93 -14.82 -34.05
N LEU A 21 -3.85 -15.40 -33.57
CA LEU A 21 -3.90 -16.16 -32.32
C LEU A 21 -4.42 -15.15 -31.31
N ALA A 22 -5.72 -15.22 -31.02
CA ALA A 22 -6.30 -14.44 -29.95
C ALA A 22 -5.48 -14.79 -28.71
N ALA A 23 -4.93 -13.78 -28.03
CA ALA A 23 -4.19 -13.99 -26.81
C ALA A 23 -5.07 -14.82 -25.86
N ASP A 24 -4.49 -15.85 -25.25
CA ASP A 24 -5.24 -16.73 -24.36
C ASP A 24 -5.55 -15.97 -23.06
N VAL A 25 -6.75 -15.39 -23.00
CA VAL A 25 -7.27 -14.63 -21.86
C VAL A 25 -7.51 -15.50 -20.62
N SER A 26 -7.32 -16.83 -20.71
CA SER A 26 -7.27 -17.70 -19.53
C SER A 26 -5.98 -17.55 -18.72
N THR A 27 -4.96 -16.87 -19.28
CA THR A 27 -3.68 -16.55 -18.64
C THR A 27 -3.60 -15.06 -18.29
N LEU A 28 -2.87 -14.72 -17.22
CA LEU A 28 -2.65 -13.33 -16.83
C LEU A 28 -1.96 -12.51 -17.94
N SER A 29 -0.88 -13.03 -18.53
CA SER A 29 -0.16 -12.33 -19.61
C SER A 29 -1.03 -12.11 -20.84
N GLY A 30 -1.82 -13.12 -21.26
CA GLY A 30 -2.73 -12.98 -22.41
C GLY A 30 -3.87 -12.00 -22.15
N ALA A 31 -4.43 -11.98 -20.93
CA ALA A 31 -5.44 -11.00 -20.53
C ALA A 31 -4.89 -9.56 -20.52
N VAL A 32 -3.66 -9.37 -20.04
CA VAL A 32 -2.99 -8.06 -20.04
C VAL A 32 -2.67 -7.61 -21.46
N GLU A 33 -2.14 -8.49 -22.30
CA GLU A 33 -1.83 -8.18 -23.71
C GLU A 33 -3.08 -7.73 -24.47
N GLU A 34 -4.18 -8.49 -24.38
CA GLU A 34 -5.45 -8.17 -25.02
C GLU A 34 -6.00 -6.81 -24.53
N SER A 35 -5.96 -6.57 -23.21
CA SER A 35 -6.40 -5.31 -22.61
C SER A 35 -5.60 -4.13 -23.15
N VAL A 36 -4.27 -4.20 -23.10
CA VAL A 36 -3.38 -3.11 -23.52
C VAL A 36 -3.53 -2.82 -25.02
N MET A 37 -3.63 -3.85 -25.85
CA MET A 37 -3.76 -3.71 -27.31
C MET A 37 -5.12 -3.14 -27.74
N ARG A 38 -6.18 -3.35 -26.95
CA ARG A 38 -7.53 -2.85 -27.25
C ARG A 38 -7.94 -1.62 -26.45
N ASN A 39 -7.16 -1.21 -25.46
CA ASN A 39 -7.47 -0.07 -24.61
C ASN A 39 -7.54 1.24 -25.45
N PRO A 40 -8.70 1.93 -25.48
CA PRO A 40 -8.85 3.15 -26.26
C PRO A 40 -7.88 4.27 -25.88
N GLU A 41 -7.48 4.37 -24.61
CA GLU A 41 -6.53 5.38 -24.14
C GLU A 41 -5.12 5.09 -24.65
N VAL A 42 -4.68 3.82 -24.62
CA VAL A 42 -3.39 3.39 -25.18
C VAL A 42 -3.35 3.68 -26.69
N VAL A 43 -4.40 3.31 -27.41
CA VAL A 43 -4.52 3.56 -28.86
C VAL A 43 -4.54 5.06 -29.16
N ALA A 44 -5.24 5.87 -28.37
CA ALA A 44 -5.24 7.33 -28.52
C ALA A 44 -3.84 7.93 -28.30
N ARG A 45 -3.09 7.46 -27.29
CA ARG A 45 -1.70 7.89 -27.05
C ARG A 45 -0.75 7.47 -28.17
N TYR A 46 -0.95 6.28 -28.74
CA TYR A 46 -0.20 5.83 -29.91
C TYR A 46 -0.43 6.75 -31.12
N HIS A 47 -1.68 7.13 -31.39
CA HIS A 47 -1.99 8.09 -32.45
C HIS A 47 -1.44 9.48 -32.16
N ALA A 48 -1.43 9.93 -30.90
CA ALA A 48 -0.80 11.20 -30.51
C ALA A 48 0.73 11.18 -30.76
N MET A 49 1.41 10.06 -30.45
CA MET A 49 2.83 9.88 -30.74
C MET A 49 3.12 9.81 -32.25
N THR A 50 2.24 9.17 -33.02
CA THR A 50 2.32 9.14 -34.49
C THR A 50 2.12 10.54 -35.09
N ALA A 51 1.14 11.30 -34.60
CA ALA A 51 0.91 12.69 -35.01
C ALA A 51 2.12 13.58 -34.70
N ALA A 52 2.71 13.45 -33.51
CA ALA A 52 3.94 14.16 -33.15
C ALA A 52 5.13 13.78 -34.07
N SER A 53 5.17 12.55 -34.56
CA SER A 53 6.18 12.12 -35.55
C SER A 53 6.03 12.83 -36.89
N GLU A 54 4.79 13.08 -37.33
CA GLU A 54 4.51 13.88 -38.52
C GLU A 54 4.77 15.38 -38.29
N GLU A 55 4.49 15.93 -37.09
CA GLU A 55 4.83 17.32 -36.74
C GLU A 55 6.33 17.60 -36.88
N VAL A 56 7.20 16.63 -36.50
CA VAL A 56 8.65 16.74 -36.73
C VAL A 56 8.96 16.90 -38.21
N LYS A 57 8.28 16.16 -39.09
CA LYS A 57 8.48 16.27 -40.55
C LYS A 57 7.93 17.59 -41.08
N VAL A 58 6.80 18.08 -40.57
CA VAL A 58 6.25 19.41 -40.90
C VAL A 58 7.25 20.51 -40.58
N ALA A 59 7.89 20.48 -39.41
CA ALA A 59 8.92 21.46 -39.06
C ALA A 59 10.18 21.33 -39.93
N ARG A 60 10.61 20.09 -40.27
CA ARG A 60 11.69 19.90 -41.26
C ARG A 60 11.31 20.45 -42.63
N GLY A 61 10.03 20.46 -42.97
CA GLY A 61 9.44 21.15 -44.12
C GLY A 61 9.91 22.59 -44.29
N GLY A 62 10.12 23.31 -43.18
CA GLY A 62 10.62 24.69 -43.19
C GLY A 62 12.04 24.87 -43.73
N LEU A 63 12.83 23.78 -43.80
CA LEU A 63 14.18 23.78 -44.38
C LEU A 63 14.18 23.49 -45.88
N TYR A 64 13.05 23.09 -46.44
CA TYR A 64 12.91 22.74 -47.86
C TYR A 64 12.34 23.93 -48.67
N PRO A 65 12.51 23.92 -50.00
CA PRO A 65 12.02 25.01 -50.82
C PRO A 65 10.49 24.96 -50.88
N ARG A 66 9.85 26.13 -50.74
CA ARG A 66 8.42 26.31 -50.91
C ARG A 66 8.13 26.86 -52.29
N LEU A 67 7.20 26.23 -53.01
CA LEU A 67 6.75 26.66 -54.34
C LEU A 67 5.26 27.00 -54.27
N ASP A 68 4.92 28.28 -54.49
CA ASP A 68 3.55 28.78 -54.45
C ASP A 68 3.14 29.28 -55.84
N LEU A 69 1.96 28.83 -56.33
CA LEU A 69 1.31 29.36 -57.52
C LEU A 69 0.16 30.27 -57.09
N ARG A 70 0.18 31.52 -57.54
CA ARG A 70 -0.89 32.48 -57.34
C ARG A 70 -1.50 32.83 -58.69
N GLY A 71 -2.81 32.70 -58.83
CA GLY A 71 -3.56 33.24 -59.95
C GLY A 71 -4.55 34.29 -59.46
N TYR A 72 -4.80 35.32 -60.24
CA TYR A 72 -5.80 36.34 -59.93
C TYR A 72 -6.46 36.86 -61.20
N ILE A 73 -7.71 37.29 -61.02
CA ILE A 73 -8.51 38.01 -61.99
C ILE A 73 -9.31 39.05 -61.23
N GLY A 74 -9.33 40.29 -61.72
CA GLY A 74 -10.01 41.39 -61.06
C GLY A 74 -10.11 42.61 -61.97
N SER A 75 -10.66 43.69 -61.44
CA SER A 75 -10.69 44.99 -62.09
C SER A 75 -9.90 45.99 -61.24
N GLU A 76 -9.02 46.74 -61.87
CA GLU A 76 -8.28 47.82 -61.24
C GLU A 76 -8.76 49.16 -61.83
N THR A 77 -8.92 50.16 -60.96
CA THR A 77 -9.22 51.52 -61.37
C THR A 77 -8.00 52.37 -61.07
N LEU A 78 -7.36 52.88 -62.12
CA LEU A 78 -6.20 53.75 -62.02
C LEU A 78 -6.63 55.20 -62.27
N GLU A 79 -6.34 56.07 -61.30
CA GLU A 79 -6.49 57.52 -61.45
C GLU A 79 -5.11 58.12 -61.74
N GLN A 80 -4.92 58.61 -62.97
CA GLN A 80 -3.69 59.30 -63.35
C GLN A 80 -3.90 60.81 -63.28
N ARG A 81 -3.13 61.45 -62.39
CA ARG A 81 -3.07 62.91 -62.24
C ARG A 81 -1.80 63.45 -62.86
N ASP A 82 -1.93 64.30 -63.88
CA ASP A 82 -0.80 65.00 -64.47
C ASP A 82 -0.68 66.40 -63.85
N LEU A 83 0.43 66.63 -63.13
CA LEU A 83 0.71 67.90 -62.43
C LEU A 83 1.43 68.92 -63.33
N SER A 84 1.61 68.62 -64.62
CA SER A 84 2.25 69.51 -65.58
C SER A 84 1.35 70.71 -65.94
N PRO A 85 1.89 71.94 -66.06
CA PRO A 85 1.08 73.11 -66.41
C PRO A 85 0.43 72.95 -67.80
N GLY A 86 -0.91 72.90 -67.85
CA GLY A 86 -1.69 72.75 -69.09
C GLY A 86 -2.15 71.32 -69.41
N ALA A 87 -2.02 70.37 -68.48
CA ALA A 87 -2.46 69.00 -68.69
C ALA A 87 -3.99 68.83 -68.69
N LEU A 88 -4.45 67.78 -69.39
CA LEU A 88 -5.85 67.37 -69.53
C LEU A 88 -6.48 66.97 -68.17
N PRO A 89 -7.83 66.95 -68.03
CA PRO A 89 -8.49 66.55 -66.79
C PRO A 89 -8.13 65.14 -66.33
N ASP A 90 -8.13 64.92 -65.01
CA ASP A 90 -7.83 63.66 -64.31
C ASP A 90 -8.46 62.46 -65.05
N ARG A 91 -7.63 61.49 -65.47
CA ARG A 91 -8.08 60.33 -66.24
C ARG A 91 -8.30 59.15 -65.30
N LEU A 92 -9.54 58.67 -65.27
CA LEU A 92 -9.96 57.53 -64.47
C LEU A 92 -10.20 56.34 -65.40
N ASP A 93 -9.27 55.39 -65.42
CA ASP A 93 -9.34 54.21 -66.27
C ASP A 93 -9.64 52.97 -65.41
N THR A 94 -10.74 52.28 -65.68
CA THR A 94 -11.04 50.97 -65.10
C THR A 94 -10.73 49.89 -66.13
N TYR A 95 -9.87 48.94 -65.79
CA TYR A 95 -9.48 47.85 -66.67
C TYR A 95 -9.42 46.52 -65.92
N ASN A 96 -9.55 45.42 -66.66
CA ASN A 96 -9.48 44.08 -66.09
C ASN A 96 -8.02 43.63 -66.01
N VAL A 97 -7.61 43.18 -64.84
CA VAL A 97 -6.29 42.62 -64.57
C VAL A 97 -6.44 41.12 -64.34
N ASP A 98 -5.80 40.32 -65.19
CA ASP A 98 -5.66 38.89 -65.02
C ASP A 98 -4.19 38.49 -65.14
N GLY A 99 -3.75 37.61 -64.24
CA GLY A 99 -2.35 37.25 -64.15
C GLY A 99 -2.08 36.05 -63.26
N GLY A 100 -0.83 35.62 -63.29
CA GLY A 100 -0.33 34.52 -62.49
C GLY A 100 1.12 34.73 -62.06
N ALA A 101 1.44 34.30 -60.85
CA ALA A 101 2.79 34.33 -60.29
C ALA A 101 3.16 32.95 -59.74
N LEU A 102 4.34 32.47 -60.11
CA LEU A 102 4.97 31.30 -59.52
C LEU A 102 6.16 31.78 -58.67
N THR A 103 6.13 31.52 -57.36
CA THR A 103 7.16 31.96 -56.42
C THR A 103 7.80 30.75 -55.74
N LEU A 104 9.12 30.64 -55.88
CA LEU A 104 9.98 29.69 -55.16
C LEU A 104 10.71 30.43 -54.04
N ARG A 105 10.58 29.98 -52.80
CA ARG A 105 11.30 30.52 -51.65
C ARG A 105 12.03 29.41 -50.91
N GLN A 106 13.33 29.55 -50.74
CA GLN A 106 14.17 28.64 -49.97
C GLN A 106 14.80 29.39 -48.79
N LEU A 107 14.58 28.90 -47.57
CA LEU A 107 15.27 29.42 -46.40
C LEU A 107 16.73 28.94 -46.42
N LEU A 108 17.69 29.87 -46.29
CA LEU A 108 19.12 29.54 -46.18
C LEU A 108 19.59 29.63 -44.73
N PHE A 109 19.10 30.63 -43.99
CA PHE A 109 19.45 30.85 -42.59
C PHE A 109 18.37 31.65 -41.86
N ASP A 110 18.07 31.32 -40.61
CA ASP A 110 17.11 32.03 -39.76
C ASP A 110 17.55 32.16 -38.30
N GLY A 111 18.87 32.28 -38.05
CA GLY A 111 19.37 32.26 -36.68
C GLY A 111 19.24 30.91 -36.00
N PHE A 112 19.21 29.82 -36.79
CA PHE A 112 18.98 28.45 -36.33
C PHE A 112 17.58 28.18 -35.75
N ALA A 113 16.63 29.12 -35.87
CA ALA A 113 15.30 28.99 -35.28
C ALA A 113 14.58 27.70 -35.74
N THR A 114 14.53 27.45 -37.05
CA THR A 114 13.91 26.25 -37.64
C THR A 114 14.62 24.98 -37.17
N THR A 115 15.95 24.98 -37.07
CA THR A 115 16.69 23.79 -36.60
C THR A 115 16.41 23.48 -35.12
N LYS A 116 16.29 24.51 -34.27
CA LYS A 116 15.94 24.36 -32.86
C LYS A 116 14.47 23.98 -32.67
N GLU A 117 13.59 24.45 -33.55
CA GLU A 117 12.18 24.03 -33.59
C GLU A 117 12.03 22.56 -33.95
N VAL A 118 12.80 22.06 -34.93
CA VAL A 118 12.86 20.61 -35.24
C VAL A 118 13.36 19.83 -34.03
N GLY A 119 14.39 20.33 -33.32
CA GLY A 119 14.89 19.74 -32.08
C GLY A 119 13.81 19.68 -30.99
N ARG A 120 13.09 20.79 -30.75
CA ARG A 120 11.97 20.86 -29.80
C ARG A 120 10.93 19.79 -30.08
N LEU A 121 10.51 19.64 -31.33
CA LEU A 121 9.51 18.65 -31.73
C LEU A 121 10.03 17.20 -31.66
N LYS A 122 11.33 16.96 -31.88
CA LYS A 122 11.94 15.64 -31.63
C LYS A 122 11.81 15.25 -30.15
N TYR A 123 12.14 16.16 -29.24
CA TYR A 123 11.97 15.94 -27.79
C TYR A 123 10.47 15.79 -27.44
N ALA A 124 9.58 16.63 -27.98
CA ALA A 124 8.14 16.50 -27.77
C ALA A 124 7.58 15.15 -28.25
N ARG A 125 8.09 14.60 -29.36
CA ARG A 125 7.75 13.23 -29.79
C ARG A 125 8.20 12.18 -28.76
N ARG A 126 9.40 12.33 -28.16
CA ARG A 126 9.88 11.44 -27.09
C ARG A 126 9.00 11.54 -25.84
N VAL A 127 8.53 12.74 -25.48
CA VAL A 127 7.53 12.91 -24.40
C VAL A 127 6.27 12.07 -24.69
N ARG A 128 5.71 12.16 -25.90
CA ARG A 128 4.53 11.37 -26.29
C ARG A 128 4.77 9.86 -26.25
N TYR A 129 5.98 9.43 -26.58
CA TYR A 129 6.38 8.03 -26.45
C TYR A 129 6.38 7.56 -24.98
N TYR A 130 6.99 8.33 -24.08
CA TYR A 130 7.00 7.97 -22.66
C TYR A 130 5.59 8.05 -22.02
N GLU A 131 4.74 9.00 -22.44
CA GLU A 131 3.32 9.04 -22.03
C GLU A 131 2.54 7.80 -22.50
N LEU A 132 2.83 7.30 -23.72
CA LEU A 132 2.27 6.05 -24.23
C LEU A 132 2.70 4.87 -23.36
N LEU A 133 3.98 4.78 -22.99
CA LEU A 133 4.47 3.73 -22.10
C LEU A 133 3.80 3.80 -20.72
N THR A 134 3.69 4.98 -20.11
CA THR A 134 2.96 5.16 -18.83
C THR A 134 1.51 4.65 -18.95
N THR A 135 0.80 5.05 -20.01
CA THR A 135 -0.60 4.64 -20.20
C THR A 135 -0.72 3.13 -20.43
N ALA A 136 0.26 2.51 -21.09
CA ALA A 136 0.31 1.07 -21.29
C ALA A 136 0.57 0.31 -19.97
N GLU A 137 1.48 0.79 -19.12
CA GLU A 137 1.73 0.22 -17.79
C GLU A 137 0.51 0.36 -16.86
N ASP A 138 -0.18 1.51 -16.89
CA ASP A 138 -1.41 1.74 -16.12
C ASP A 138 -2.56 0.82 -16.59
N ALA A 139 -2.74 0.68 -17.91
CA ALA A 139 -3.71 -0.26 -18.49
C ALA A 139 -3.38 -1.71 -18.13
N ALA A 140 -2.10 -2.08 -18.10
CA ALA A 140 -1.64 -3.39 -17.66
C ALA A 140 -1.91 -3.64 -16.17
N LEU A 141 -1.72 -2.63 -15.32
CA LEU A 141 -2.02 -2.71 -13.90
C LEU A 141 -3.53 -2.84 -13.65
N GLU A 142 -4.36 -2.11 -14.38
CA GLU A 142 -5.83 -2.22 -14.30
C GLU A 142 -6.30 -3.63 -14.72
N ALA A 143 -5.77 -4.14 -15.83
CA ALA A 143 -6.05 -5.50 -16.31
C ALA A 143 -5.60 -6.57 -15.31
N THR A 144 -4.40 -6.42 -14.74
CA THR A 144 -3.86 -7.33 -13.72
C THR A 144 -4.77 -7.39 -12.50
N ARG A 145 -5.22 -6.23 -11.99
CA ARG A 145 -6.16 -6.15 -10.87
C ARG A 145 -7.50 -6.82 -11.19
N ALA A 146 -8.05 -6.56 -12.38
CA ALA A 146 -9.31 -7.16 -12.80
C ALA A 146 -9.23 -8.68 -12.89
N TYR A 147 -8.13 -9.21 -13.45
CA TYR A 147 -7.84 -10.64 -13.52
C TYR A 147 -7.76 -11.26 -12.12
N LEU A 148 -6.91 -10.70 -11.24
CA LEU A 148 -6.69 -11.18 -9.88
C LEU A 148 -7.97 -11.12 -9.03
N ASP A 149 -8.80 -10.10 -9.22
CA ASP A 149 -10.07 -9.97 -8.52
C ASP A 149 -11.06 -11.07 -8.92
N VAL A 150 -11.14 -11.47 -10.20
CA VAL A 150 -11.99 -12.60 -10.61
C VAL A 150 -11.49 -13.90 -9.98
N VAL A 151 -10.18 -14.17 -9.99
CA VAL A 151 -9.59 -15.34 -9.33
C VAL A 151 -9.93 -15.35 -7.83
N LYS A 152 -9.74 -14.21 -7.15
CA LYS A 152 -10.05 -14.02 -5.73
C LYS A 152 -11.52 -14.30 -5.43
N TYR A 153 -12.45 -13.66 -6.12
CA TYR A 153 -13.88 -13.82 -5.83
C TYR A 153 -14.43 -15.19 -6.23
N ARG A 154 -13.83 -15.89 -7.21
CA ARG A 154 -14.13 -17.31 -7.45
C ARG A 154 -13.75 -18.17 -6.25
N LYS A 155 -12.56 -17.96 -5.66
CA LYS A 155 -12.12 -18.65 -4.44
C LYS A 155 -13.00 -18.31 -3.23
N LEU A 156 -13.36 -17.04 -3.06
CA LEU A 156 -14.24 -16.59 -1.96
C LEU A 156 -15.66 -17.15 -2.09
N THR A 157 -16.22 -17.20 -3.30
CA THR A 157 -17.54 -17.80 -3.56
C THR A 157 -17.52 -19.30 -3.28
N ALA A 158 -16.46 -20.01 -3.70
CA ALA A 158 -16.28 -21.42 -3.37
C ALA A 158 -16.18 -21.64 -1.84
N LEU A 159 -15.39 -20.81 -1.14
CA LEU A 159 -15.27 -20.86 0.32
C LEU A 159 -16.62 -20.60 1.03
N ALA A 160 -17.41 -19.63 0.54
CA ALA A 160 -18.73 -19.33 1.09
C ALA A 160 -19.74 -20.47 0.80
N SER A 161 -19.63 -21.12 -0.36
CA SER A 161 -20.43 -22.29 -0.72
C SER A 161 -20.13 -23.47 0.20
N ASP A 162 -18.85 -23.73 0.48
CA ASP A 162 -18.41 -24.78 1.42
C ASP A 162 -18.91 -24.48 2.84
N ASN A 163 -18.84 -23.22 3.28
CA ASN A 163 -19.34 -22.81 4.59
C ASN A 163 -20.87 -22.98 4.72
N TYR A 164 -21.63 -22.61 3.69
CA TYR A 164 -23.07 -22.86 3.63
C TYR A 164 -23.38 -24.36 3.70
N ALA A 165 -22.66 -25.18 2.93
CA ALA A 165 -22.85 -26.63 2.94
C ALA A 165 -22.56 -27.24 4.32
N ALA A 166 -21.49 -26.79 5.00
CA ALA A 166 -21.15 -27.22 6.35
C ALA A 166 -22.23 -26.85 7.38
N HIS A 167 -22.72 -25.60 7.37
CA HIS A 167 -23.80 -25.19 8.28
C HIS A 167 -25.12 -25.89 7.98
N LYS A 168 -25.40 -26.19 6.71
CA LYS A 168 -26.58 -26.96 6.30
C LYS A 168 -26.53 -28.38 6.84
N GLU A 169 -25.36 -29.03 6.75
CA GLU A 169 -25.14 -30.36 7.33
C GLU A 169 -25.40 -30.35 8.84
N VAL A 170 -24.82 -29.40 9.58
CA VAL A 170 -25.02 -29.26 11.03
C VAL A 170 -26.50 -29.01 11.37
N TYR A 171 -27.18 -28.14 10.63
CA TYR A 171 -28.61 -27.85 10.82
C TYR A 171 -29.46 -29.11 10.66
N GLU A 172 -29.26 -29.90 9.61
CA GLU A 172 -30.02 -31.13 9.39
C GLU A 172 -29.78 -32.17 10.50
N HIS A 173 -28.53 -32.31 10.97
CA HIS A 173 -28.23 -33.19 12.10
C HIS A 173 -28.91 -32.74 13.39
N VAL A 174 -28.91 -31.45 13.70
CA VAL A 174 -29.58 -30.91 14.88
C VAL A 174 -31.10 -31.06 14.76
N ARG A 175 -31.68 -30.80 13.59
CA ARG A 175 -33.11 -30.97 13.30
C ARG A 175 -33.55 -32.41 13.56
N GLN A 176 -32.82 -33.39 13.04
CA GLN A 176 -33.11 -34.82 13.27
C GLN A 176 -33.06 -35.20 14.76
N ARG A 177 -32.09 -34.67 15.52
CA ARG A 177 -32.00 -34.92 16.97
C ARG A 177 -33.16 -34.32 17.76
N VAL A 178 -33.61 -33.12 17.38
CA VAL A 178 -34.78 -32.46 17.98
C VAL A 178 -36.06 -33.21 17.64
N GLU A 179 -36.25 -33.62 16.39
CA GLU A 179 -37.42 -34.42 15.94
C GLU A 179 -37.48 -35.79 16.63
N ALA A 180 -36.32 -36.41 16.92
CA ALA A 180 -36.23 -37.62 17.72
C ALA A 180 -36.48 -37.40 19.23
N GLY A 181 -36.67 -36.16 19.68
CA GLY A 181 -36.93 -35.81 21.08
C GLY A 181 -35.69 -35.79 21.98
N ILE A 182 -34.47 -35.84 21.42
CA ILE A 182 -33.20 -35.93 22.15
C ILE A 182 -32.43 -34.59 22.11
N GLY A 183 -32.89 -33.62 21.30
CA GLY A 183 -32.29 -32.28 21.16
C GLY A 183 -33.10 -31.16 21.83
N ARG A 184 -32.51 -29.96 21.91
CA ARG A 184 -33.18 -28.75 22.41
C ARG A 184 -33.66 -27.91 21.23
N GLY A 185 -34.89 -27.39 21.29
CA GLY A 185 -35.41 -26.50 20.24
C GLY A 185 -34.56 -25.24 20.03
N VAL A 186 -33.94 -24.70 21.09
CA VAL A 186 -33.03 -23.54 21.01
C VAL A 186 -31.79 -23.85 20.14
N ASP A 187 -31.26 -25.07 20.21
CA ASP A 187 -30.10 -25.48 19.42
C ASP A 187 -30.44 -25.48 17.92
N LEU A 188 -31.67 -25.86 17.56
CA LEU A 188 -32.17 -25.82 16.18
C LEU A 188 -32.30 -24.38 15.66
N GLU A 189 -32.84 -23.47 16.47
CA GLU A 189 -32.94 -22.05 16.11
C GLU A 189 -31.56 -21.40 15.96
N GLN A 190 -30.60 -21.75 16.83
CA GLN A 190 -29.20 -21.28 16.72
C GLN A 190 -28.53 -21.78 15.43
N ALA A 191 -28.68 -23.06 15.11
CA ALA A 191 -28.17 -23.61 13.86
C ALA A 191 -28.84 -22.98 12.62
N GLY A 192 -30.16 -22.74 12.68
CA GLY A 192 -30.91 -22.06 11.63
C GLY A 192 -30.43 -20.62 11.40
N GLY A 193 -30.16 -19.87 12.48
CA GLY A 193 -29.59 -18.54 12.40
C GLY A 193 -28.20 -18.51 11.73
N ARG A 194 -27.33 -19.47 12.05
CA ARG A 194 -26.00 -19.61 11.41
C ARG A 194 -26.10 -20.02 9.95
N LEU A 195 -27.02 -20.92 9.60
CA LEU A 195 -27.29 -21.31 8.21
C LEU A 195 -27.77 -20.11 7.37
N ALA A 196 -28.71 -19.32 7.89
CA ALA A 196 -29.20 -18.11 7.21
C ALA A 196 -28.09 -17.06 7.02
N LEU A 197 -27.21 -16.89 8.00
CA LEU A 197 -26.02 -16.04 7.86
C LEU A 197 -25.07 -16.55 6.78
N ALA A 198 -24.81 -17.85 6.72
CA ALA A 198 -23.96 -18.47 5.71
C ALA A 198 -24.55 -18.31 4.29
N GLU A 199 -25.87 -18.43 4.15
CA GLU A 199 -26.58 -18.16 2.89
C GLU A 199 -26.44 -16.70 2.45
N SER A 200 -26.62 -15.75 3.37
CA SER A 200 -26.39 -14.32 3.11
C SER A 200 -24.96 -14.03 2.64
N ASN A 201 -23.96 -14.67 3.26
CA ASN A 201 -22.56 -14.54 2.87
C ASN A 201 -22.31 -15.11 1.46
N LEU A 202 -22.87 -16.27 1.13
CA LEU A 202 -22.77 -16.85 -0.22
C LEU A 202 -23.40 -15.95 -1.28
N LEU A 203 -24.59 -15.38 -1.01
CA LEU A 203 -25.23 -14.43 -1.91
C LEU A 203 -24.37 -13.17 -2.11
N THR A 204 -23.78 -12.65 -1.03
CA THR A 204 -22.88 -11.49 -1.08
C THR A 204 -21.66 -11.77 -1.94
N GLU A 205 -20.95 -12.88 -1.73
CA GLU A 205 -19.76 -13.19 -2.52
C GLU A 205 -20.10 -13.54 -3.97
N SER A 206 -21.26 -14.15 -4.23
CA SER A 206 -21.77 -14.38 -5.60
C SER A 206 -22.08 -13.06 -6.33
N SER A 207 -22.66 -12.08 -5.63
CA SER A 207 -22.88 -10.74 -6.17
C SER A 207 -21.56 -10.03 -6.46
N ASN A 208 -20.58 -10.12 -5.54
CA ASN A 208 -19.26 -9.55 -5.76
C ASN A 208 -18.56 -10.19 -6.97
N LEU A 209 -18.66 -11.52 -7.14
CA LEU A 209 -18.13 -12.25 -8.30
C LEU A 209 -18.77 -11.75 -9.60
N HIS A 210 -20.08 -11.52 -9.61
CA HIS A 210 -20.78 -10.94 -10.75
C HIS A 210 -20.22 -9.55 -11.11
N ASP A 211 -20.06 -8.67 -10.11
CA ASP A 211 -19.58 -7.30 -10.32
C ASP A 211 -18.14 -7.26 -10.85
N VAL A 212 -17.24 -8.10 -10.30
CA VAL A 212 -15.86 -8.16 -10.79
C VAL A 212 -15.75 -8.82 -12.15
N SER A 213 -16.65 -9.76 -12.48
CA SER A 213 -16.73 -10.38 -13.81
C SER A 213 -17.18 -9.36 -14.86
N ALA A 214 -18.13 -8.50 -14.54
CA ALA A 214 -18.55 -7.40 -15.42
C ALA A 214 -17.42 -6.38 -15.63
N ARG A 215 -16.65 -6.07 -14.57
CA ARG A 215 -15.47 -5.20 -14.69
C ARG A 215 -14.35 -5.85 -15.52
N PHE A 216 -14.12 -7.15 -15.38
CA PHE A 216 -13.21 -7.92 -16.23
C PHE A 216 -13.62 -7.81 -17.70
N GLU A 217 -14.91 -8.03 -17.99
CA GLU A 217 -15.46 -7.90 -19.35
C GLU A 217 -15.31 -6.49 -19.91
N ARG A 218 -15.48 -5.44 -19.09
CA ARG A 218 -15.24 -4.05 -19.50
C ARG A 218 -13.78 -3.78 -19.88
N ILE A 219 -12.83 -4.31 -19.11
CA ILE A 219 -11.39 -3.99 -19.27
C ILE A 219 -10.76 -4.84 -20.38
N ILE A 220 -11.00 -6.15 -20.37
CA ILE A 220 -10.37 -7.12 -21.28
C ILE A 220 -11.21 -7.31 -22.56
N GLY A 221 -12.51 -6.97 -22.52
CA GLY A 221 -13.43 -7.05 -23.66
C GLY A 221 -14.05 -8.43 -23.87
N GLN A 222 -13.80 -9.39 -22.99
CA GLN A 222 -14.35 -10.74 -23.04
C GLN A 222 -14.78 -11.18 -21.64
N LYS A 223 -15.79 -12.05 -21.55
CA LYS A 223 -16.19 -12.66 -20.27
C LYS A 223 -15.05 -13.54 -19.72
N PRO A 224 -14.86 -13.60 -18.38
CA PRO A 224 -13.80 -14.42 -17.80
C PRO A 224 -14.04 -15.92 -18.10
N PRO A 225 -13.13 -16.61 -18.81
CA PRO A 225 -13.32 -18.02 -19.15
C PRO A 225 -13.35 -18.91 -17.89
N GLU A 226 -13.94 -20.10 -18.04
CA GLU A 226 -13.91 -21.16 -17.04
C GLU A 226 -13.19 -22.38 -17.64
N PRO A 227 -12.01 -22.79 -17.13
CA PRO A 227 -11.28 -22.25 -15.97
C PRO A 227 -10.43 -20.99 -16.27
N LEU A 228 -10.20 -20.14 -15.26
CA LEU A 228 -9.08 -19.19 -15.26
C LEU A 228 -7.85 -19.88 -14.65
N GLN A 229 -6.67 -19.68 -15.23
CA GLN A 229 -5.45 -20.21 -14.65
C GLN A 229 -5.06 -19.38 -13.41
N GLU A 230 -4.53 -20.05 -12.39
CA GLU A 230 -3.93 -19.32 -11.27
C GLU A 230 -2.73 -18.52 -11.78
N PRO A 231 -2.60 -17.24 -11.40
CA PRO A 231 -1.54 -16.37 -11.88
C PRO A 231 -0.17 -16.89 -11.43
N VAL A 232 0.83 -16.75 -12.29
CA VAL A 232 2.23 -16.96 -11.87
C VAL A 232 2.58 -15.88 -10.86
N SER A 233 2.98 -16.27 -9.66
CA SER A 233 3.34 -15.33 -8.60
C SER A 233 4.44 -14.36 -9.02
N PHE A 234 4.30 -13.08 -8.64
CA PHE A 234 5.35 -12.07 -8.81
C PHE A 234 6.45 -12.15 -7.74
N VAL A 235 6.38 -13.13 -6.82
CA VAL A 235 7.41 -13.36 -5.80
C VAL A 235 8.79 -13.50 -6.44
N GLY A 236 9.76 -12.74 -5.91
CA GLY A 236 11.16 -12.76 -6.37
C GLY A 236 11.44 -11.99 -7.67
N LYS A 237 10.43 -11.36 -8.29
CA LYS A 237 10.61 -10.50 -9.48
C LYS A 237 10.79 -9.02 -9.17
N LEU A 238 10.64 -8.61 -7.90
CA LEU A 238 10.86 -7.24 -7.47
C LEU A 238 12.34 -6.92 -7.28
N PRO A 239 12.79 -5.69 -7.61
CA PRO A 239 14.15 -5.24 -7.31
C PRO A 239 14.37 -5.11 -5.80
N THR A 240 15.65 -5.08 -5.39
CA THR A 240 16.01 -4.90 -3.98
C THR A 240 15.68 -3.49 -3.48
N ASN A 241 15.51 -3.32 -2.16
CA ASN A 241 15.12 -2.05 -1.54
C ASN A 241 16.05 -0.87 -1.91
N ASP A 242 17.36 -1.13 -2.02
CA ASP A 242 18.37 -0.10 -2.27
C ASP A 242 18.43 0.31 -3.76
N GLU A 243 18.07 -0.62 -4.64
CA GLU A 243 18.02 -0.41 -6.09
C GLU A 243 16.67 0.13 -6.57
N LEU A 244 15.58 -0.12 -5.82
CA LEU A 244 14.22 0.23 -6.23
C LEU A 244 14.07 1.71 -6.56
N MET A 245 14.50 2.62 -5.67
CA MET A 245 14.35 4.06 -5.90
C MET A 245 15.28 4.57 -7.00
N GLN A 246 16.49 4.03 -7.09
CA GLN A 246 17.44 4.42 -8.14
C GLN A 246 16.96 3.95 -9.52
N GLY A 247 16.45 2.72 -9.61
CA GLY A 247 15.83 2.14 -10.80
C GLY A 247 14.58 2.93 -11.20
N ALA A 248 13.68 3.18 -10.24
CA ALA A 248 12.47 3.96 -10.45
C ALA A 248 12.77 5.32 -11.09
N PHE A 249 13.73 6.09 -10.58
CA PHE A 249 14.05 7.39 -11.18
C PHE A 249 14.74 7.33 -12.55
N ARG A 250 15.40 6.21 -12.90
CA ARG A 250 16.08 6.04 -14.18
C ARG A 250 15.18 5.48 -15.28
N GLN A 251 14.28 4.58 -14.92
CA GLN A 251 13.49 3.78 -15.85
C GLN A 251 12.04 4.22 -15.92
N ALA A 252 11.48 4.87 -14.88
CA ALA A 252 10.09 5.29 -14.88
C ALA A 252 9.76 6.14 -16.12
N PRO A 253 8.79 5.71 -16.95
CA PRO A 253 8.42 6.44 -18.16
C PRO A 253 7.97 7.87 -17.86
N GLU A 254 7.22 8.10 -16.79
CA GLU A 254 6.74 9.43 -16.41
C GLU A 254 7.90 10.40 -16.09
N MET A 255 8.94 9.92 -15.41
CA MET A 255 10.14 10.72 -15.14
C MET A 255 10.88 11.05 -16.44
N ASN A 256 11.03 10.06 -17.33
CA ASN A 256 11.66 10.28 -18.63
C ASN A 256 10.86 11.26 -19.51
N ALA A 257 9.53 11.24 -19.46
CA ALA A 257 8.68 12.22 -20.12
C ALA A 257 8.94 13.65 -19.59
N ALA A 258 9.06 13.82 -18.27
CA ALA A 258 9.36 15.11 -17.65
C ALA A 258 10.75 15.66 -18.06
N LEU A 259 11.76 14.78 -18.14
CA LEU A 259 13.10 15.15 -18.62
C LEU A 259 13.10 15.56 -20.09
N GLU A 260 12.37 14.84 -20.95
CA GLU A 260 12.22 15.20 -22.37
C GLU A 260 11.45 16.52 -22.55
N ASN A 261 10.50 16.84 -21.66
CA ASN A 261 9.81 18.14 -21.64
C ASN A 261 10.77 19.30 -21.34
N ILE A 262 11.70 19.13 -20.39
CA ILE A 262 12.74 20.14 -20.12
C ILE A 262 13.61 20.37 -21.36
N ARG A 263 14.00 19.29 -22.05
CA ARG A 263 14.78 19.38 -23.30
C ARG A 263 14.00 20.09 -24.41
N ALA A 264 12.71 19.79 -24.54
CA ALA A 264 11.83 20.50 -25.46
C ALA A 264 11.74 21.99 -25.12
N ALA A 265 11.46 22.36 -23.86
CA ALA A 265 11.37 23.75 -23.42
C ALA A 265 12.69 24.52 -23.63
N ARG A 266 13.84 23.88 -23.38
CA ARG A 266 15.17 24.46 -23.62
C ARG A 266 15.43 24.69 -25.11
N ALA A 267 15.05 23.74 -25.97
CA ALA A 267 15.15 23.89 -27.42
C ALA A 267 14.20 24.99 -27.93
N GLU A 268 13.02 25.13 -27.33
CA GLU A 268 12.06 26.18 -27.65
C GLU A 268 12.59 27.58 -27.31
N LEU A 269 13.21 27.74 -26.14
CA LEU A 269 13.88 28.97 -25.75
C LEU A 269 14.97 29.36 -26.76
N LYS A 270 15.82 28.40 -27.18
CA LYS A 270 16.85 28.62 -28.21
C LYS A 270 16.25 28.95 -29.59
N SER A 271 15.12 28.35 -29.95
CA SER A 271 14.36 28.71 -31.16
C SER A 271 13.91 30.18 -31.13
N LYS A 272 13.41 30.67 -29.98
CA LYS A 272 13.00 32.09 -29.85
C LYS A 272 14.17 33.07 -29.84
N GLN A 273 15.36 32.64 -29.42
CA GLN A 273 16.59 33.45 -29.52
C GLN A 273 17.03 33.68 -30.98
N GLY A 274 16.56 32.86 -31.92
CA GLY A 274 16.81 33.04 -33.35
C GLY A 274 16.32 34.38 -33.91
N ALA A 275 15.32 35.00 -33.26
CA ALA A 275 14.80 36.32 -33.63
C ALA A 275 15.86 37.45 -33.54
N TYR A 276 16.94 37.25 -32.79
CA TYR A 276 18.06 38.20 -32.71
C TYR A 276 19.07 38.09 -33.86
N TRP A 277 18.87 37.15 -34.78
CA TRP A 277 19.73 36.94 -35.93
C TRP A 277 19.01 37.33 -37.22
N PRO A 278 19.73 37.74 -38.27
CA PRO A 278 19.13 37.99 -39.56
C PRO A 278 18.62 36.69 -40.19
N THR A 279 17.56 36.82 -40.99
CA THR A 279 17.06 35.74 -41.86
C THR A 279 17.58 35.97 -43.28
N LEU A 280 18.09 34.90 -43.89
CA LEU A 280 18.57 34.87 -45.28
C LEU A 280 17.75 33.85 -46.06
N ALA A 281 17.15 34.27 -47.18
CA ALA A 281 16.38 33.41 -48.06
C ALA A 281 16.71 33.66 -49.53
N LEU A 282 16.69 32.61 -50.33
CA LEU A 282 16.70 32.70 -51.79
C LEU A 282 15.25 32.76 -52.27
N GLN A 283 14.92 33.76 -53.09
CA GLN A 283 13.61 33.92 -53.70
C GLN A 283 13.74 33.99 -55.22
N ALA A 284 13.01 33.14 -55.93
CA ALA A 284 12.83 33.23 -57.37
C ALA A 284 11.35 33.39 -57.67
N SER A 285 10.99 34.35 -58.52
CA SER A 285 9.60 34.55 -58.93
C SER A 285 9.49 34.77 -60.43
N VAL A 286 8.46 34.18 -61.03
CA VAL A 286 8.07 34.43 -62.42
C VAL A 286 6.62 34.86 -62.40
N MET A 287 6.35 36.03 -62.94
CA MET A 287 5.03 36.66 -62.98
C MET A 287 4.65 36.90 -64.44
N HIS A 288 3.40 36.59 -64.79
CA HIS A 288 2.84 36.79 -66.12
C HIS A 288 1.51 37.53 -65.96
N ASP A 289 1.46 38.75 -66.47
CA ASP A 289 0.33 39.66 -66.32
C ASP A 289 -0.20 40.11 -67.68
N ARG A 290 -1.49 40.47 -67.70
CA ARG A 290 -2.12 41.14 -68.82
C ARG A 290 -2.74 42.44 -68.36
N ASN A 291 -2.72 43.43 -69.27
CA ASN A 291 -3.35 44.73 -69.07
C ASN A 291 -2.78 45.54 -67.89
N VAL A 292 -1.46 45.48 -67.65
CA VAL A 292 -0.80 46.28 -66.61
C VAL A 292 -0.79 47.76 -67.02
N ASP A 293 -1.10 48.67 -66.09
CA ASP A 293 -1.08 50.13 -66.30
C ASP A 293 -1.95 50.62 -67.49
N ASN A 294 -3.09 49.96 -67.73
CA ASN A 294 -4.02 50.26 -68.83
C ASN A 294 -3.40 50.10 -70.24
N LEU A 295 -2.29 49.37 -70.36
CA LEU A 295 -1.71 48.97 -71.64
C LEU A 295 -2.17 47.55 -71.96
N MET A 296 -2.89 47.34 -73.07
CA MET A 296 -3.27 46.00 -73.55
C MET A 296 -2.02 45.22 -74.02
N ASP A 297 -1.15 44.88 -73.07
CA ASP A 297 0.10 44.19 -73.29
C ASP A 297 0.19 42.95 -72.37
N ARG A 298 1.06 42.03 -72.76
CA ARG A 298 1.42 40.85 -71.97
C ARG A 298 2.80 41.09 -71.38
N GLU A 299 2.87 41.17 -70.07
CA GLU A 299 4.13 41.34 -69.38
C GLU A 299 4.58 40.04 -68.73
N THR A 300 5.84 39.66 -68.88
CA THR A 300 6.44 38.55 -68.14
C THR A 300 7.67 39.04 -67.39
N ARG A 301 7.64 38.96 -66.06
CA ARG A 301 8.72 39.41 -65.17
C ARG A 301 9.31 38.23 -64.41
N GLY A 302 10.60 37.97 -64.60
CA GLY A 302 11.37 37.02 -63.80
C GLY A 302 12.30 37.75 -62.83
N ARG A 303 12.33 37.33 -61.56
CA ARG A 303 13.23 37.88 -60.53
C ARG A 303 13.93 36.75 -59.78
N LEU A 304 15.21 36.93 -59.49
CA LEU A 304 16.01 36.08 -58.62
C LEU A 304 16.71 36.96 -57.60
N GLU A 305 16.37 36.80 -56.32
CA GLU A 305 16.73 37.70 -55.24
C GLU A 305 17.28 36.91 -54.05
N LEU A 306 18.36 37.40 -53.44
CA LEU A 306 18.77 36.99 -52.10
C LEU A 306 18.24 38.01 -51.10
N MET A 307 17.33 37.58 -50.23
CA MET A 307 16.67 38.43 -49.26
C MET A 307 17.30 38.27 -47.88
N LEU A 308 17.91 39.35 -47.38
CA LEU A 308 18.37 39.47 -46.01
C LEU A 308 17.39 40.35 -45.23
N ASN A 309 16.67 39.78 -44.27
CA ASN A 309 15.83 40.54 -43.34
C ASN A 309 16.43 40.51 -41.95
N TYR A 310 16.76 41.68 -41.40
CA TYR A 310 17.27 41.81 -40.04
C TYR A 310 16.40 42.78 -39.23
N ASN A 311 15.82 42.26 -38.15
CA ASN A 311 14.99 43.05 -37.25
C ASN A 311 15.86 43.80 -36.26
N LEU A 312 16.04 45.11 -36.46
CA LEU A 312 16.85 45.95 -35.58
C LEU A 312 16.14 46.30 -34.27
N PHE A 313 14.81 46.46 -34.31
CA PHE A 313 14.02 46.84 -33.14
C PHE A 313 12.54 46.46 -33.31
N ASN A 314 12.03 45.65 -32.38
CA ASN A 314 10.65 45.16 -32.37
C ASN A 314 9.86 45.62 -31.14
N GLY A 315 10.00 46.89 -30.74
CA GLY A 315 9.30 47.43 -29.57
C GLY A 315 9.57 46.67 -28.25
N GLY A 316 10.73 46.02 -28.12
CA GLY A 316 11.08 45.20 -26.94
C GLY A 316 10.40 43.82 -26.86
N SER A 317 9.57 43.45 -27.84
CA SER A 317 8.79 42.21 -27.85
C SER A 317 9.65 40.96 -27.87
N ASP A 318 10.78 40.96 -28.60
CA ASP A 318 11.68 39.80 -28.66
C ASP A 318 12.34 39.53 -27.30
N ARG A 319 12.70 40.58 -26.56
CA ARG A 319 13.22 40.47 -25.19
C ARG A 319 12.17 39.92 -24.22
N ALA A 320 10.94 40.40 -24.32
CA ALA A 320 9.83 39.89 -23.51
C ALA A 320 9.54 38.41 -23.84
N ARG A 321 9.60 38.03 -25.12
CA ARG A 321 9.42 36.65 -25.59
C ARG A 321 10.50 35.73 -25.03
N VAL A 322 11.77 36.10 -25.07
CA VAL A 322 12.83 35.26 -24.48
C VAL A 322 12.64 35.09 -22.97
N ARG A 323 12.27 36.15 -22.23
CA ARG A 323 11.94 36.03 -20.80
C ARG A 323 10.73 35.12 -20.56
N GLN A 324 9.67 35.23 -21.37
CA GLN A 324 8.50 34.35 -21.27
C GLN A 324 8.88 32.88 -21.42
N TYR A 325 9.70 32.53 -22.41
CA TYR A 325 10.13 31.13 -22.61
C TYR A 325 11.16 30.66 -21.59
N ASN A 326 11.88 31.59 -20.95
CA ASN A 326 12.72 31.26 -19.80
C ASN A 326 11.85 30.86 -18.59
N GLU A 327 10.74 31.54 -18.33
CA GLU A 327 9.79 31.14 -17.28
C GLU A 327 9.12 29.78 -17.59
N LYS A 328 8.77 29.51 -18.85
CA LYS A 328 8.26 28.17 -19.26
C LYS A 328 9.28 27.04 -19.04
N LEU A 329 10.57 27.36 -19.14
CA LEU A 329 11.63 26.39 -18.81
C LEU A 329 11.66 26.13 -17.29
N TYR A 330 11.52 27.16 -16.46
CA TYR A 330 11.38 26.98 -15.00
C TYR A 330 10.13 26.19 -14.62
N GLU A 331 8.99 26.45 -15.26
CA GLU A 331 7.76 25.64 -15.12
C GLU A 331 8.03 24.15 -15.39
N SER A 332 8.84 23.84 -16.42
CA SER A 332 9.20 22.46 -16.73
C SER A 332 10.08 21.81 -15.64
N TYR A 333 10.96 22.57 -14.99
CA TYR A 333 11.72 22.08 -13.84
C TYR A 333 10.82 21.80 -12.64
N ASP A 334 9.86 22.69 -12.34
CA ASP A 334 8.92 22.50 -11.24
C ASP A 334 8.02 21.28 -11.46
N MET A 335 7.60 21.03 -12.70
CA MET A 335 6.83 19.84 -13.06
C MET A 335 7.64 18.55 -12.90
N ARG A 336 8.93 18.54 -13.27
CA ARG A 336 9.82 17.41 -12.98
C ARG A 336 9.92 17.17 -11.47
N ASP A 337 10.06 18.22 -10.67
CA ASP A 337 10.15 18.09 -9.21
C ASP A 337 8.85 17.57 -8.59
N LYS A 338 7.70 17.90 -9.17
CA LYS A 338 6.42 17.28 -8.81
C LYS A 338 6.42 15.77 -9.11
N VAL A 339 6.76 15.37 -10.34
CA VAL A 339 6.85 13.95 -10.75
C VAL A 339 7.78 13.18 -9.82
N CYS A 340 8.92 13.76 -9.45
CA CYS A 340 9.86 13.20 -8.49
C CYS A 340 9.22 12.91 -7.11
N ARG A 341 8.44 13.84 -6.57
CA ARG A 341 7.75 13.68 -5.27
C ARG A 341 6.63 12.63 -5.36
N ASP A 342 5.85 12.66 -6.44
CA ASP A 342 4.72 11.76 -6.68
C ASP A 342 5.18 10.30 -6.88
N LEU A 343 6.21 10.09 -7.71
CA LEU A 343 6.81 8.79 -7.95
C LEU A 343 7.42 8.22 -6.65
N ARG A 344 8.10 9.06 -5.86
CA ARG A 344 8.64 8.65 -4.55
C ARG A 344 7.54 8.24 -3.59
N GLN A 345 6.47 9.04 -3.47
CA GLN A 345 5.35 8.69 -2.59
C GLN A 345 4.72 7.36 -3.01
N THR A 346 4.39 7.23 -4.30
CA THR A 346 3.69 6.06 -4.85
C THR A 346 4.53 4.79 -4.69
N THR A 347 5.82 4.85 -5.04
CA THR A 347 6.74 3.71 -4.92
C THR A 347 6.94 3.29 -3.46
N ARG A 348 7.08 4.26 -2.55
CA ARG A 348 7.23 3.98 -1.11
C ARG A 348 5.99 3.34 -0.51
N ILE A 349 4.80 3.81 -0.86
CA ILE A 349 3.54 3.23 -0.37
C ILE A 349 3.40 1.80 -0.90
N ALA A 350 3.60 1.60 -2.21
CA ALA A 350 3.49 0.29 -2.85
C ALA A 350 4.47 -0.72 -2.23
N TRP A 351 5.73 -0.32 -2.00
CA TRP A 351 6.74 -1.18 -1.36
C TRP A 351 6.43 -1.49 0.11
N ASN A 352 5.94 -0.51 0.86
CA ASN A 352 5.56 -0.75 2.25
C ASN A 352 4.37 -1.71 2.34
N ASP A 353 3.42 -1.62 1.42
CA ASP A 353 2.30 -2.56 1.33
C ASP A 353 2.75 -3.99 1.03
N THR A 354 3.75 -4.20 0.16
CA THR A 354 4.30 -5.54 -0.09
C THR A 354 4.95 -6.13 1.16
N SER A 355 5.78 -5.35 1.88
CA SER A 355 6.39 -5.83 3.12
C SER A 355 5.36 -6.14 4.20
N LYS A 356 4.34 -5.27 4.35
CA LYS A 356 3.24 -5.45 5.32
C LYS A 356 2.46 -6.74 5.03
N LEU A 357 2.05 -6.96 3.77
CA LEU A 357 1.24 -8.11 3.37
C LEU A 357 2.02 -9.43 3.51
N GLN A 358 3.31 -9.43 3.18
CA GLN A 358 4.18 -10.60 3.39
C GLN A 358 4.22 -11.04 4.86
N ASP A 359 4.43 -10.09 5.78
CA ASP A 359 4.47 -10.39 7.22
C ASP A 359 3.09 -10.78 7.77
N GLN A 360 2.02 -10.15 7.25
CA GLN A 360 0.64 -10.42 7.63
C GLN A 360 0.21 -11.85 7.22
N LEU A 361 0.58 -12.29 6.02
CA LEU A 361 0.26 -13.64 5.53
C LEU A 361 0.84 -14.75 6.41
N LEU A 362 2.06 -14.57 6.94
CA LEU A 362 2.67 -15.55 7.84
C LEU A 362 1.85 -15.73 9.12
N SER A 363 1.29 -14.64 9.66
CA SER A 363 0.48 -14.68 10.88
C SER A 363 -0.92 -15.21 10.62
N GLN A 364 -1.52 -14.85 9.48
CA GLN A 364 -2.83 -15.34 9.04
C GLN A 364 -2.82 -16.83 8.73
N ASP A 365 -1.76 -17.33 8.08
CA ASP A 365 -1.59 -18.76 7.81
C ASP A 365 -1.55 -19.56 9.11
N GLN A 366 -0.77 -19.09 10.09
CA GLN A 366 -0.70 -19.73 11.40
C GLN A 366 -2.06 -19.72 12.13
N HIS A 367 -2.79 -18.61 12.07
CA HIS A 367 -4.14 -18.50 12.64
C HIS A 367 -5.12 -19.47 11.96
N GLN A 368 -5.17 -19.48 10.62
CA GLN A 368 -6.00 -20.40 9.85
C GLN A 368 -5.73 -21.87 10.18
N LEU A 369 -4.45 -22.27 10.24
CA LEU A 369 -4.05 -23.65 10.53
C LEU A 369 -4.40 -24.05 11.97
N ALA A 370 -4.25 -23.14 12.93
CA ALA A 370 -4.63 -23.40 14.32
C ALA A 370 -6.14 -23.53 14.48
N THR A 371 -6.92 -22.61 13.88
CA THR A 371 -8.38 -22.64 13.92
C THR A 371 -8.95 -23.86 13.19
N ALA A 372 -8.34 -24.28 12.08
CA ALA A 372 -8.72 -25.52 11.38
C ALA A 372 -8.59 -26.75 12.27
N LYS A 373 -7.45 -26.89 12.98
CA LYS A 373 -7.23 -28.00 13.93
C LYS A 373 -8.20 -27.96 15.10
N ALA A 374 -8.48 -26.76 15.64
CA ALA A 374 -9.43 -26.59 16.73
C ALA A 374 -10.85 -26.98 16.32
N ARG A 375 -11.32 -26.49 15.17
CA ARG A 375 -12.61 -26.85 14.56
C ARG A 375 -12.73 -28.37 14.39
N ASP A 376 -11.72 -29.01 13.81
CA ASP A 376 -11.73 -30.47 13.58
C ASP A 376 -11.81 -31.26 14.89
N ALA A 377 -11.16 -30.79 15.96
CA ALA A 377 -11.26 -31.38 17.28
C ALA A 377 -12.65 -31.16 17.91
N TYR A 378 -13.21 -29.97 17.77
CA TYR A 378 -14.54 -29.63 18.29
C TYR A 378 -15.64 -30.41 17.60
N ARG A 379 -15.55 -30.63 16.28
CA ARG A 379 -16.49 -31.48 15.53
C ARG A 379 -16.51 -32.90 16.10
N LYS A 380 -15.34 -33.53 16.26
CA LYS A 380 -15.24 -34.88 16.85
C LYS A 380 -15.80 -34.94 18.28
N GLN A 381 -15.57 -33.92 19.10
CA GLN A 381 -16.10 -33.86 20.47
C GLN A 381 -17.61 -33.61 20.51
N PHE A 382 -18.15 -32.81 19.58
CA PHE A 382 -19.58 -32.58 19.45
C PHE A 382 -20.33 -33.86 19.03
N ASP A 383 -19.76 -34.62 18.09
CA ASP A 383 -20.34 -35.89 17.62
C ASP A 383 -20.49 -36.92 18.75
N ILE A 384 -19.58 -36.91 19.74
CA ILE A 384 -19.64 -37.76 20.94
C ILE A 384 -20.33 -37.06 22.14
N GLY A 385 -20.89 -35.87 21.95
CA GLY A 385 -21.65 -35.12 22.96
C GLY A 385 -20.82 -34.47 24.07
N GLN A 386 -19.51 -34.31 23.90
CA GLN A 386 -18.59 -33.71 24.88
C GLN A 386 -18.37 -32.19 24.71
N ARG A 387 -18.84 -31.61 23.60
CA ARG A 387 -18.71 -30.17 23.29
C ARG A 387 -20.08 -29.59 22.94
N THR A 388 -20.27 -28.28 23.16
CA THR A 388 -21.55 -27.62 22.84
C THR A 388 -21.69 -27.34 21.35
N LEU A 389 -22.93 -27.23 20.86
CA LEU A 389 -23.20 -26.82 19.48
C LEU A 389 -22.66 -25.42 19.19
N LEU A 390 -22.80 -24.50 20.16
CA LEU A 390 -22.32 -23.13 20.04
C LEU A 390 -20.82 -23.09 19.75
N ASP A 391 -20.02 -23.85 20.50
CA ASP A 391 -18.57 -23.95 20.26
C ASP A 391 -18.22 -24.46 18.86
N LEU A 392 -18.96 -25.45 18.34
CA LEU A 392 -18.76 -25.96 16.99
C LEU A 392 -19.10 -24.89 15.96
N LEU A 393 -20.28 -24.28 16.06
CA LEU A 393 -20.74 -23.24 15.14
C LEU A 393 -19.83 -22.01 15.14
N ASP A 394 -19.31 -21.61 16.30
CA ASP A 394 -18.38 -20.51 16.44
C ASP A 394 -17.03 -20.84 15.80
N SER A 395 -16.51 -22.07 16.01
CA SER A 395 -15.25 -22.50 15.39
C SER A 395 -15.33 -22.65 13.86
N GLU A 396 -16.48 -23.04 13.31
CA GLU A 396 -16.73 -23.08 11.86
C GLU A 396 -16.70 -21.68 11.27
N ASN A 397 -17.40 -20.72 11.90
CA ASN A 397 -17.41 -19.34 11.45
C ASN A 397 -16.02 -18.69 11.57
N GLU A 398 -15.28 -18.93 12.67
CA GLU A 398 -13.92 -18.43 12.84
C GLU A 398 -12.97 -18.98 11.77
N LEU A 399 -13.11 -20.26 11.39
CA LEU A 399 -12.33 -20.85 10.30
C LEU A 399 -12.66 -20.20 8.95
N TYR A 400 -13.95 -19.96 8.67
CA TYR A 400 -14.39 -19.27 7.46
C TYR A 400 -13.78 -17.85 7.38
N ASP A 401 -13.87 -17.07 8.47
CA ASP A 401 -13.35 -15.71 8.54
C ASP A 401 -11.82 -15.67 8.41
N ALA A 402 -11.11 -16.60 9.05
CA ALA A 402 -9.67 -16.75 8.95
C ALA A 402 -9.21 -17.07 7.52
N ARG A 403 -9.86 -18.06 6.87
CA ARG A 403 -9.57 -18.44 5.48
C ARG A 403 -9.87 -17.33 4.50
N ARG A 404 -11.02 -16.65 4.67
CA ARG A 404 -11.41 -15.51 3.84
C ARG A 404 -10.37 -14.40 3.91
N THR A 405 -9.91 -14.07 5.12
CA THR A 405 -8.91 -13.03 5.37
C THR A 405 -7.55 -13.38 4.74
N TYR A 406 -7.14 -14.64 4.81
CA TYR A 406 -5.92 -15.14 4.18
C TYR A 406 -6.00 -15.04 2.64
N LEU A 407 -7.07 -15.54 2.01
CA LEU A 407 -7.26 -15.48 0.55
C LEU A 407 -7.30 -14.05 0.01
N ILE A 408 -7.93 -13.13 0.74
CA ILE A 408 -7.92 -11.70 0.37
C ILE A 408 -6.49 -11.15 0.40
N SER A 409 -5.75 -11.46 1.46
CA SER A 409 -4.39 -10.93 1.66
C SER A 409 -3.39 -11.53 0.66
N GLU A 410 -3.59 -12.78 0.25
CA GLU A 410 -2.81 -13.44 -0.80
C GLU A 410 -2.98 -12.73 -2.15
N ALA A 411 -4.23 -12.49 -2.56
CA ALA A 411 -4.51 -11.77 -3.80
C ALA A 411 -4.06 -10.30 -3.76
N ASP A 412 -4.24 -9.63 -2.61
CA ASP A 412 -3.79 -8.25 -2.42
C ASP A 412 -2.27 -8.11 -2.49
N LEU A 413 -1.51 -9.15 -2.08
CA LEU A 413 -0.05 -9.17 -2.23
C LEU A 413 0.37 -9.18 -3.70
N GLU A 414 -0.27 -10.00 -4.54
CA GLU A 414 0.01 -10.05 -5.97
C GLU A 414 -0.34 -8.71 -6.66
N VAL A 415 -1.44 -8.06 -6.25
CA VAL A 415 -1.77 -6.70 -6.70
C VAL A 415 -0.73 -5.67 -6.22
N ALA A 416 -0.23 -5.81 -4.99
CA ALA A 416 0.80 -4.93 -4.44
C ALA A 416 2.12 -5.03 -5.20
N TYR A 417 2.52 -6.23 -5.64
CA TYR A 417 3.68 -6.40 -6.52
C TYR A 417 3.51 -5.68 -7.86
N ALA A 418 2.36 -5.85 -8.51
CA ALA A 418 2.07 -5.13 -9.76
C ALA A 418 2.07 -3.59 -9.57
N ARG A 419 1.63 -3.10 -8.40
CA ARG A 419 1.67 -1.67 -8.04
C ARG A 419 3.09 -1.10 -7.87
N VAL A 420 4.08 -1.93 -7.57
CA VAL A 420 5.49 -1.52 -7.55
C VAL A 420 6.07 -1.48 -8.97
N LEU A 421 5.72 -2.47 -9.80
CA LEU A 421 6.30 -2.64 -11.14
C LEU A 421 5.75 -1.63 -12.17
N ALA A 422 4.45 -1.30 -12.13
CA ALA A 422 3.85 -0.44 -13.16
C ALA A 422 4.39 1.00 -13.18
N PRO A 423 4.47 1.75 -12.04
CA PRO A 423 5.01 3.11 -12.05
C PRO A 423 6.52 3.16 -12.40
N THR A 424 7.24 2.05 -12.16
CA THR A 424 8.66 1.94 -12.49
C THR A 424 8.92 1.53 -13.95
N GLY A 425 7.88 1.15 -14.69
CA GLY A 425 7.96 0.78 -16.11
C GLY A 425 8.40 -0.66 -16.37
N HIS A 426 8.20 -1.56 -15.41
CA HIS A 426 8.65 -2.96 -15.49
C HIS A 426 7.52 -3.99 -15.53
N LEU A 427 6.23 -3.62 -15.41
CA LEU A 427 5.16 -4.61 -15.33
C LEU A 427 5.02 -5.37 -16.66
N LEU A 428 5.00 -4.67 -17.79
CA LEU A 428 4.92 -5.29 -19.12
C LEU A 428 6.12 -6.20 -19.39
N GLU A 429 7.33 -5.74 -19.05
CA GLU A 429 8.56 -6.51 -19.18
C GLU A 429 8.52 -7.79 -18.32
N THR A 430 8.05 -7.68 -17.08
CA THR A 430 7.94 -8.80 -16.12
C THR A 430 6.93 -9.85 -16.59
N LEU A 431 5.91 -9.43 -17.32
CA LEU A 431 4.91 -10.28 -17.97
C LEU A 431 5.38 -10.84 -19.33
N GLN A 432 6.62 -10.53 -19.73
CA GLN A 432 7.25 -10.94 -21.00
C GLN A 432 6.52 -10.40 -22.23
N LEU A 433 5.89 -9.23 -22.11
CA LEU A 433 5.21 -8.56 -23.20
C LEU A 433 6.16 -7.61 -23.93
N LYS A 434 6.03 -7.52 -25.26
CA LYS A 434 6.88 -6.67 -26.09
C LYS A 434 6.58 -5.19 -25.82
N SER A 435 7.63 -4.36 -25.78
CA SER A 435 7.48 -2.90 -25.66
C SER A 435 6.77 -2.31 -26.87
N ILE A 436 5.85 -1.36 -26.61
CA ILE A 436 5.00 -0.74 -27.62
C ILE A 436 5.73 0.47 -28.24
N GLY A 437 5.74 0.55 -29.58
CA GLY A 437 6.06 1.79 -30.29
C GLY A 437 7.52 2.27 -30.23
N SER A 438 8.49 1.38 -29.98
CA SER A 438 9.93 1.73 -30.02
C SER A 438 10.46 1.98 -31.44
N ASP A 439 9.72 1.57 -32.47
CA ASP A 439 10.10 1.70 -33.88
C ASP A 439 10.26 3.18 -34.28
N GLY A 440 11.48 3.60 -34.62
CA GLY A 440 11.76 4.95 -35.14
C GLY A 440 12.15 6.00 -34.09
N LEU A 441 12.38 5.59 -32.83
CA LEU A 441 13.22 6.33 -31.89
C LEU A 441 14.68 6.17 -32.31
N GLY A 442 15.08 6.83 -33.41
CA GLY A 442 16.44 6.75 -33.93
C GLY A 442 17.49 6.96 -32.84
N GLU A 443 18.59 6.19 -32.93
CA GLU A 443 19.82 6.31 -32.12
C GLU A 443 20.51 7.68 -32.26
N ASP A 444 19.97 8.55 -33.11
CA ASP A 444 20.46 9.90 -33.39
C ASP A 444 20.07 10.88 -32.27
N ASP A 445 20.68 10.73 -31.09
CA ASP A 445 21.12 11.81 -30.21
C ASP A 445 21.89 11.15 -29.05
N GLU A 446 23.15 10.80 -29.32
CA GLU A 446 24.21 10.57 -28.31
C GLU A 446 24.55 11.86 -27.52
N ASP A 447 23.66 12.85 -27.48
CA ASP A 447 23.61 13.83 -26.39
C ASP A 447 23.03 13.11 -25.15
N LEU A 448 23.87 12.19 -24.69
CA LEU A 448 23.95 11.67 -23.34
C LEU A 448 23.50 12.76 -22.39
N LEU A 449 22.35 12.50 -21.76
CA LEU A 449 21.95 12.98 -20.45
C LEU A 449 22.98 13.94 -19.83
N ASP A 450 22.77 15.25 -19.95
CA ASP A 450 23.47 16.18 -19.06
C ASP A 450 23.04 15.77 -17.66
N ASP A 451 23.92 15.07 -16.92
CA ASP A 451 23.67 14.53 -15.58
C ASP A 451 23.08 15.60 -14.63
N LYS A 452 23.28 16.88 -14.96
CA LYS A 452 22.70 18.04 -14.27
C LYS A 452 21.18 18.05 -14.23
N ASP A 453 20.49 17.52 -15.24
CA ASP A 453 19.02 17.52 -15.28
C ASP A 453 18.41 16.36 -14.46
N ARG A 454 19.20 15.33 -14.14
CA ARG A 454 18.79 14.12 -13.38
C ARG A 454 18.91 14.25 -11.86
N VAL A 455 19.67 15.20 -11.36
CA VAL A 455 19.90 15.35 -9.91
C VAL A 455 18.68 16.01 -9.23
N TYR A 456 18.47 15.67 -7.96
CA TYR A 456 17.52 16.24 -6.96
C TYR A 456 16.31 15.40 -6.55
N CYS A 457 16.26 14.11 -6.86
CA CYS A 457 15.35 13.20 -6.15
C CYS A 457 16.01 12.57 -4.92
N ALA A 458 15.49 12.88 -3.73
CA ALA A 458 15.93 12.21 -2.50
C ALA A 458 15.59 10.72 -2.56
N LEU A 459 16.57 9.87 -2.26
CA LEU A 459 16.48 8.40 -2.36
C LEU A 459 15.91 7.74 -1.09
N ASP A 460 15.42 8.51 -0.14
CA ASP A 460 15.05 8.01 1.19
C ASP A 460 13.86 7.04 1.12
N MET A 461 14.12 5.79 1.50
CA MET A 461 13.12 4.74 1.68
C MET A 461 12.57 4.71 3.11
N PRO A 462 11.30 4.32 3.33
CA PRO A 462 10.78 4.12 4.67
C PRO A 462 11.56 2.98 5.34
N GLN A 463 11.83 3.11 6.63
CA GLN A 463 12.37 2.00 7.41
C GLN A 463 11.36 0.85 7.39
N LYS A 464 11.88 -0.38 7.27
CA LYS A 464 11.06 -1.59 7.33
C LYS A 464 10.25 -1.57 8.63
N LEU A 465 8.96 -1.90 8.54
CA LEU A 465 8.08 -1.95 9.71
C LEU A 465 8.68 -2.90 10.76
N VAL A 466 8.93 -2.40 11.96
CA VAL A 466 9.36 -3.23 13.09
C VAL A 466 8.20 -4.13 13.49
N LYS A 467 8.38 -5.44 13.32
CA LYS A 467 7.36 -6.45 13.64
C LYS A 467 6.99 -6.33 15.12
N PRO A 468 5.73 -6.57 15.51
CA PRO A 468 5.35 -6.56 16.93
C PRO A 468 6.23 -7.46 17.81
N ALA A 469 6.68 -8.60 17.28
CA ALA A 469 7.60 -9.52 17.96
C ALA A 469 9.02 -8.94 18.16
N ASP A 470 9.44 -8.02 17.29
CA ASP A 470 10.76 -7.38 17.31
C ASP A 470 10.72 -6.04 18.07
N ARG A 471 9.54 -5.59 18.52
CA ARG A 471 9.43 -4.40 19.35
C ARG A 471 10.01 -4.71 20.72
N PRO A 472 10.80 -3.79 21.31
CA PRO A 472 11.26 -3.96 22.68
C PRO A 472 10.02 -4.09 23.58
N VAL A 473 9.86 -5.28 24.17
CA VAL A 473 8.76 -5.56 25.09
C VAL A 473 8.94 -4.63 26.27
N THR A 474 8.02 -3.69 26.45
CA THR A 474 7.99 -2.91 27.69
C THR A 474 7.58 -3.88 28.79
N PRO A 475 8.40 -4.07 29.86
CA PRO A 475 8.03 -4.98 30.93
C PRO A 475 6.64 -4.62 31.44
N LEU A 476 5.74 -5.60 31.54
CA LEU A 476 4.44 -5.39 32.15
C LEU A 476 4.66 -4.82 33.58
N PRO A 477 3.84 -3.88 34.05
CA PRO A 477 3.97 -3.34 35.39
C PRO A 477 3.93 -4.48 36.40
N LYS A 478 4.95 -4.57 37.26
CA LYS A 478 5.06 -5.59 38.32
C LYS A 478 3.78 -5.63 39.13
N ARG A 479 3.04 -6.75 39.09
CA ARG A 479 1.83 -6.91 39.90
C ARG A 479 2.25 -7.28 41.32
N ARG A 480 1.76 -6.53 42.32
CA ARG A 480 1.94 -6.90 43.73
C ARG A 480 0.93 -7.98 44.11
N ARG A 481 1.39 -9.09 44.65
CA ARG A 481 0.54 -10.14 45.22
C ARG A 481 0.65 -10.09 46.75
N LEU A 482 -0.49 -10.13 47.43
CA LEU A 482 -0.59 -10.11 48.89
C LEU A 482 -1.07 -11.49 49.35
N GLU A 483 -0.25 -12.19 50.14
CA GLU A 483 -0.58 -13.49 50.74
C GLU A 483 -0.65 -13.34 52.26
N SER A 484 -1.83 -13.56 52.86
CA SER A 484 -2.05 -13.42 54.30
C SER A 484 -2.14 -14.77 55.01
N PHE A 485 -1.35 -14.96 56.07
CA PHE A 485 -1.36 -16.14 56.92
C PHE A 485 -1.87 -15.78 58.31
N THR A 486 -3.02 -16.31 58.72
CA THR A 486 -3.58 -16.08 60.07
C THR A 486 -3.27 -17.25 61.01
N LEU A 487 -2.62 -16.98 62.13
CA LEU A 487 -2.26 -17.94 63.16
C LEU A 487 -2.98 -17.60 64.47
N LYS A 488 -3.57 -18.60 65.12
CA LYS A 488 -4.29 -18.43 66.39
C LYS A 488 -3.29 -18.15 67.52
N ALA A 489 -3.49 -17.09 68.31
CA ALA A 489 -2.54 -16.70 69.35
C ALA A 489 -2.41 -17.76 70.45
N ASP A 490 -3.47 -18.51 70.76
CA ASP A 490 -3.44 -19.57 71.78
C ASP A 490 -2.61 -20.80 71.34
N THR A 491 -2.33 -20.93 70.04
CA THR A 491 -1.40 -21.93 69.51
C THR A 491 0.04 -21.41 69.48
N LEU A 492 0.20 -20.10 69.25
CA LEU A 492 1.51 -19.45 69.20
C LEU A 492 2.09 -19.18 70.59
N PHE A 493 1.27 -18.82 71.57
CA PHE A 493 1.69 -18.35 72.89
C PHE A 493 0.93 -19.06 74.00
N ALA A 494 1.57 -19.21 75.16
CA ALA A 494 0.84 -19.58 76.39
C ALA A 494 -0.07 -18.43 76.87
N PHE A 495 -1.13 -18.75 77.61
CA PHE A 495 -2.08 -17.76 78.15
C PHE A 495 -1.34 -16.63 78.89
N ASP A 496 -1.69 -15.39 78.54
CA ASP A 496 -1.10 -14.13 79.04
C ASP A 496 0.43 -13.98 78.88
N LYS A 497 1.05 -14.77 77.99
CA LYS A 497 2.47 -14.65 77.64
C LYS A 497 2.65 -14.21 76.20
N ALA A 498 3.84 -13.67 75.93
CA ALA A 498 4.34 -13.35 74.59
C ALA A 498 5.45 -14.30 74.14
N GLU A 499 5.81 -15.30 74.95
CA GLU A 499 6.84 -16.30 74.59
C GLU A 499 6.24 -17.41 73.72
N LEU A 500 6.90 -17.71 72.60
CA LEU A 500 6.42 -18.71 71.63
C LEU A 500 6.42 -20.13 72.22
N SER A 501 5.30 -20.83 72.05
CA SER A 501 5.15 -22.26 72.37
C SER A 501 5.96 -23.14 71.40
N ALA A 502 6.22 -24.40 71.76
CA ALA A 502 6.91 -25.34 70.87
C ALA A 502 6.14 -25.56 69.55
N ALA A 503 4.81 -25.67 69.62
CA ALA A 503 3.94 -25.82 68.45
C ALA A 503 3.90 -24.53 67.59
N GLY A 504 3.96 -23.36 68.24
CA GLY A 504 4.04 -22.06 67.58
C GLY A 504 5.34 -21.87 66.81
N ARG A 505 6.47 -22.24 67.41
CA ARG A 505 7.78 -22.27 66.74
C ARG A 505 7.78 -23.18 65.51
N GLN A 506 7.22 -24.39 65.64
CA GLN A 506 7.14 -25.34 64.51
C GLN A 506 6.28 -24.80 63.35
N SER A 507 5.15 -24.15 63.66
CA SER A 507 4.27 -23.57 62.64
C SER A 507 4.94 -22.41 61.90
N LEU A 508 5.65 -21.54 62.64
CA LEU A 508 6.42 -20.44 62.07
C LEU A 508 7.63 -20.94 61.28
N ASP A 509 8.31 -22.00 61.73
CA ASP A 509 9.43 -22.62 61.01
C ASP A 509 8.96 -23.16 59.65
N GLY A 510 7.82 -23.86 59.60
CA GLY A 510 7.25 -24.33 58.33
C GLY A 510 6.83 -23.20 57.39
N LEU A 511 6.34 -22.07 57.92
CA LEU A 511 6.06 -20.88 57.13
C LEU A 511 7.35 -20.27 56.55
N VAL A 512 8.41 -20.15 57.36
CA VAL A 512 9.71 -19.64 56.90
C VAL A 512 10.30 -20.54 55.82
N GLU A 513 10.23 -21.86 55.99
CA GLU A 513 10.68 -22.82 54.97
C GLU A 513 9.90 -22.66 53.66
N GLY A 514 8.57 -22.55 53.72
CA GLY A 514 7.73 -22.31 52.54
C GLY A 514 8.06 -21.00 51.83
N LEU A 515 8.27 -19.93 52.60
CA LEU A 515 8.69 -18.63 52.11
C LEU A 515 10.09 -18.68 51.48
N MET A 516 11.06 -19.36 52.09
CA MET A 516 12.42 -19.45 51.55
C MET A 516 12.54 -20.38 50.33
N ALA A 517 11.71 -21.42 50.24
CA ALA A 517 11.76 -22.41 49.15
C ALA A 517 11.33 -21.84 47.77
N HIS A 518 10.53 -20.77 47.74
CA HIS A 518 10.01 -20.21 46.49
C HIS A 518 10.78 -18.97 46.05
N ALA A 519 11.42 -19.06 44.88
CA ALA A 519 12.20 -17.97 44.27
C ALA A 519 11.39 -16.68 44.04
N LYS A 520 10.05 -16.79 43.95
CA LYS A 520 9.09 -15.69 43.75
C LYS A 520 9.01 -14.69 44.91
N HIS A 521 9.60 -15.00 46.05
CA HIS A 521 9.47 -14.17 47.24
C HIS A 521 10.79 -13.49 47.67
N LYS A 522 11.81 -13.40 46.81
CA LYS A 522 13.09 -12.74 47.16
C LYS A 522 12.96 -11.24 47.47
N ASP A 523 12.05 -10.55 46.78
CA ASP A 523 11.75 -9.12 46.96
C ASP A 523 10.39 -8.94 47.64
N ARG A 524 10.30 -9.38 48.90
CA ARG A 524 9.07 -9.37 49.70
C ARG A 524 9.12 -8.40 50.87
N THR A 525 7.96 -7.92 51.29
CA THR A 525 7.76 -7.25 52.58
C THR A 525 6.79 -8.09 53.39
N ILE A 526 7.18 -8.43 54.62
CA ILE A 526 6.38 -9.23 55.57
C ILE A 526 5.91 -8.30 56.69
N ASN A 527 4.61 -8.17 56.89
CA ASN A 527 4.04 -7.41 57.99
C ASN A 527 3.37 -8.36 58.99
N VAL A 528 3.84 -8.32 60.24
CA VAL A 528 3.31 -9.14 61.33
C VAL A 528 2.39 -8.28 62.19
N HIS A 529 1.11 -8.63 62.19
CA HIS A 529 0.06 -7.93 62.90
C HIS A 529 -0.41 -8.76 64.09
N GLY A 530 -0.24 -8.24 65.32
CA GLY A 530 -0.69 -8.89 66.55
C GLY A 530 -2.03 -8.32 67.02
N TYR A 531 -2.95 -9.17 67.42
CA TYR A 531 -4.27 -8.79 67.95
C TYR A 531 -4.55 -9.50 69.28
N THR A 532 -5.27 -8.81 70.16
CA THR A 532 -5.85 -9.34 71.41
C THR A 532 -7.37 -9.32 71.31
N ASP A 533 -8.04 -9.98 72.25
CA ASP A 533 -9.47 -9.77 72.43
C ASP A 533 -9.72 -8.49 73.26
N ARG A 534 -10.99 -8.13 73.40
CA ARG A 534 -11.44 -6.97 74.20
C ARG A 534 -11.39 -7.17 75.72
N LEU A 535 -10.79 -8.27 76.21
CA LEU A 535 -10.72 -8.56 77.64
C LEU A 535 -9.41 -8.03 78.21
N GLY A 536 -9.45 -6.83 78.77
CA GLY A 536 -8.28 -6.18 79.36
C GLY A 536 -8.43 -4.68 79.33
N ALA A 537 -7.42 -3.96 79.82
CA ALA A 537 -7.34 -2.53 79.55
C ALA A 537 -6.69 -2.31 78.18
N ASP A 538 -7.17 -1.34 77.39
CA ASP A 538 -6.71 -1.09 76.02
C ASP A 538 -5.18 -0.91 75.97
N ALA A 539 -4.62 -0.14 76.91
CA ALA A 539 -3.18 0.09 77.02
C ALA A 539 -2.38 -1.19 77.34
N TYR A 540 -2.98 -2.15 78.02
CA TYR A 540 -2.38 -3.46 78.27
C TYR A 540 -2.45 -4.34 77.02
N ASN A 541 -3.61 -4.40 76.38
CA ASN A 541 -3.89 -5.13 75.14
C ASN A 541 -2.98 -4.69 74.00
N GLN A 542 -2.78 -3.37 73.85
CA GLN A 542 -1.85 -2.78 72.90
C GLN A 542 -0.40 -3.22 73.14
N ARG A 543 0.07 -3.19 74.40
CA ARG A 543 1.44 -3.65 74.73
C ARG A 543 1.60 -5.15 74.54
N LEU A 544 0.57 -5.94 74.81
CA LEU A 544 0.61 -7.39 74.68
C LEU A 544 0.63 -7.83 73.21
N SER A 545 -0.24 -7.27 72.38
CA SER A 545 -0.25 -7.49 70.93
C SER A 545 1.08 -7.09 70.27
N GLU A 546 1.63 -5.93 70.63
CA GLU A 546 2.93 -5.45 70.14
C GLU A 546 4.05 -6.43 70.50
N ARG A 547 4.15 -6.84 71.77
CA ARG A 547 5.17 -7.82 72.21
C ARG A 547 5.03 -9.17 71.51
N ARG A 548 3.80 -9.60 71.21
CA ARG A 548 3.54 -10.86 70.49
C ARG A 548 3.97 -10.75 69.03
N ALA A 549 3.57 -9.68 68.33
CA ALA A 549 3.99 -9.42 66.95
C ALA A 549 5.53 -9.31 66.86
N GLN A 550 6.15 -8.62 67.82
CA GLN A 550 7.59 -8.48 67.96
C GLN A 550 8.28 -9.84 68.15
N THR A 551 7.73 -10.71 69.01
CA THR A 551 8.29 -12.05 69.24
C THR A 551 8.20 -12.93 67.99
N VAL A 552 7.10 -12.85 67.24
CA VAL A 552 6.97 -13.53 65.94
C VAL A 552 8.00 -13.00 64.95
N ARG A 553 8.14 -11.67 64.81
CA ARG A 553 9.16 -11.06 63.95
C ARG A 553 10.55 -11.53 64.30
N ASP A 554 10.93 -11.48 65.57
CA ASP A 554 12.28 -11.86 66.01
C ASP A 554 12.55 -13.34 65.74
N HIS A 555 11.53 -14.20 65.88
CA HIS A 555 11.62 -15.61 65.50
C HIS A 555 11.80 -15.78 63.99
N LEU A 556 10.99 -15.11 63.16
CA LEU A 556 11.10 -15.12 61.69
C LEU A 556 12.49 -14.67 61.22
N VAL A 557 13.02 -13.60 61.82
CA VAL A 557 14.37 -13.07 61.54
C VAL A 557 15.46 -14.05 61.99
N SER A 558 15.31 -14.66 63.16
CA SER A 558 16.27 -15.66 63.67
C SER A 558 16.37 -16.90 62.78
N LYS A 559 15.32 -17.21 62.02
CA LYS A 559 15.25 -18.31 61.06
C LYS A 559 15.78 -17.92 59.67
N GLY A 560 16.26 -16.69 59.52
CA GLY A 560 17.04 -16.23 58.37
C GLY A 560 16.31 -15.26 57.45
N LEU A 561 15.12 -14.75 57.82
CA LEU A 561 14.51 -13.64 57.07
C LEU A 561 15.25 -12.32 57.38
N PRO A 562 15.54 -11.48 56.36
CA PRO A 562 16.23 -10.20 56.59
C PRO A 562 15.41 -9.28 57.51
N PHE A 563 16.08 -8.65 58.47
CA PHE A 563 15.43 -7.78 59.46
C PHE A 563 14.68 -6.60 58.81
N ASP A 564 15.20 -6.08 57.70
CA ASP A 564 14.62 -4.98 56.91
C ASP A 564 13.37 -5.38 56.11
N GLN A 565 13.10 -6.68 55.96
CA GLN A 565 11.93 -7.20 55.24
C GLN A 565 10.76 -7.56 56.15
N VAL A 566 10.93 -7.58 57.47
CA VAL A 566 9.89 -8.00 58.41
C VAL A 566 9.55 -6.86 59.37
N THR A 567 8.29 -6.39 59.35
CA THR A 567 7.78 -5.40 60.32
C THR A 567 6.84 -6.07 61.32
N ALA A 568 6.73 -5.49 62.51
CA ALA A 568 5.79 -5.94 63.55
C ALA A 568 4.97 -4.76 64.03
N GLN A 569 3.66 -4.95 64.19
CA GLN A 569 2.73 -3.97 64.73
C GLN A 569 1.70 -4.69 65.61
N GLY A 570 1.48 -4.19 66.82
CA GLY A 570 0.36 -4.55 67.67
C GLY A 570 -0.84 -3.65 67.39
N HIS A 571 -2.04 -4.23 67.36
CA HIS A 571 -3.29 -3.51 67.14
C HIS A 571 -4.25 -3.59 68.33
N GLY A 572 -3.80 -4.12 69.47
CA GLY A 572 -4.66 -4.28 70.64
C GLY A 572 -5.91 -5.08 70.30
N GLU A 573 -7.07 -4.58 70.73
CA GLU A 573 -8.39 -5.18 70.48
C GLU A 573 -9.07 -4.73 69.19
N ASP A 574 -8.37 -3.97 68.35
CA ASP A 574 -8.90 -3.48 67.08
C ASP A 574 -9.18 -4.64 66.10
N ASP A 575 -10.08 -4.42 65.14
CA ASP A 575 -10.53 -5.41 64.15
C ASP A 575 -10.94 -6.79 64.73
N PRO A 576 -11.98 -6.86 65.59
CA PRO A 576 -12.46 -8.12 66.12
C PRO A 576 -13.11 -8.98 65.02
N VAL A 577 -12.64 -10.22 64.87
CA VAL A 577 -13.20 -11.24 63.97
C VAL A 577 -14.57 -11.69 64.46
N THR A 578 -14.78 -11.73 65.77
CA THR A 578 -16.04 -12.16 66.38
C THR A 578 -17.15 -11.09 66.30
N GLY A 579 -16.79 -9.82 66.07
CA GLY A 579 -17.74 -8.71 65.95
C GLY A 579 -18.70 -8.64 67.16
N ALA A 580 -20.01 -8.55 66.88
CA ALA A 580 -21.05 -8.52 67.92
C ALA A 580 -21.52 -9.91 68.41
N ASN A 581 -20.88 -11.00 67.97
CA ASN A 581 -21.36 -12.36 68.21
C ASN A 581 -21.03 -12.91 69.62
N CYS A 582 -20.17 -12.22 70.38
CA CYS A 582 -19.78 -12.59 71.75
C CYS A 582 -20.24 -11.52 72.76
N SER A 583 -21.28 -11.83 73.55
CA SER A 583 -21.93 -10.89 74.48
C SER A 583 -21.40 -10.93 75.92
N GLY A 584 -21.26 -9.76 76.54
CA GLY A 584 -20.88 -9.57 77.95
C GLY A 584 -19.43 -9.13 78.14
N ASP A 585 -19.09 -8.38 79.21
CA ASP A 585 -17.76 -7.77 79.40
C ASP A 585 -16.95 -8.40 80.54
N THR A 586 -17.53 -9.38 81.23
CA THR A 586 -16.88 -10.09 82.33
C THR A 586 -16.15 -11.33 81.80
N PRO A 587 -14.88 -11.57 82.21
CA PRO A 587 -14.05 -12.66 81.69
C PRO A 587 -14.52 -14.01 82.26
N THR A 588 -15.67 -14.48 81.79
CA THR A 588 -16.19 -15.82 82.05
C THR A 588 -15.57 -16.81 81.08
N LYS A 589 -15.46 -18.09 81.48
CA LYS A 589 -14.89 -19.15 80.62
C LYS A 589 -15.56 -19.21 79.24
N GLY A 590 -16.88 -19.10 79.19
CA GLY A 590 -17.63 -19.11 77.93
C GLY A 590 -17.35 -17.91 77.03
N LEU A 591 -17.12 -16.72 77.59
CA LEU A 591 -16.76 -15.54 76.80
C LEU A 591 -15.31 -15.61 76.28
N ILE A 592 -14.37 -16.08 77.11
CA ILE A 592 -12.96 -16.26 76.72
C ILE A 592 -12.84 -17.25 75.55
N ASP A 593 -13.63 -18.33 75.58
CA ASP A 593 -13.70 -19.33 74.52
C ASP A 593 -14.37 -18.76 73.24
N CYS A 594 -15.38 -17.89 73.38
CA CYS A 594 -16.02 -17.21 72.25
C CYS A 594 -15.08 -16.22 71.55
N LEU A 595 -14.31 -15.43 72.34
CA LEU A 595 -13.37 -14.43 71.84
C LEU A 595 -12.02 -15.01 71.35
N GLN A 596 -11.86 -16.33 71.41
CA GLN A 596 -10.68 -17.06 70.94
C GLN A 596 -10.19 -16.64 69.54
N PRO A 597 -11.06 -16.41 68.53
CA PRO A 597 -10.62 -16.02 67.19
C PRO A 597 -9.98 -14.63 67.11
N ASP A 598 -10.30 -13.72 68.05
CA ASP A 598 -9.80 -12.34 68.04
C ASP A 598 -8.33 -12.29 68.48
N ARG A 599 -7.94 -13.19 69.38
CA ARG A 599 -6.54 -13.42 69.77
C ARG A 599 -5.80 -14.12 68.62
N ARG A 600 -5.21 -13.33 67.71
CA ARG A 600 -4.53 -13.85 66.51
C ARG A 600 -3.26 -13.07 66.17
N VAL A 601 -2.41 -13.69 65.36
CA VAL A 601 -1.33 -13.02 64.64
C VAL A 601 -1.56 -13.23 63.15
N VAL A 602 -1.60 -12.15 62.39
CA VAL A 602 -1.71 -12.17 60.93
C VAL A 602 -0.35 -11.82 60.34
N ILE A 603 0.11 -12.58 59.36
CA ILE A 603 1.38 -12.36 58.66
C ILE A 603 1.04 -12.10 57.20
N ASP A 604 1.20 -10.86 56.77
CA ASP A 604 0.95 -10.45 55.38
C ASP A 604 2.27 -10.43 54.62
N VAL A 605 2.31 -11.11 53.48
CA VAL A 605 3.49 -11.20 52.61
C VAL A 605 3.17 -10.50 51.30
N GLU A 606 3.78 -9.35 51.07
CA GLU A 606 3.71 -8.62 49.81
C GLU A 606 4.93 -8.97 48.93
N GLY A 607 4.69 -9.53 47.74
CA GLY A 607 5.75 -9.81 46.76
C GLY A 607 5.46 -9.14 45.42
N GLN A 608 6.53 -8.78 44.68
CA GLN A 608 6.43 -8.33 43.29
C GLN A 608 6.61 -9.53 42.33
N GLU A 609 5.62 -9.81 41.48
CA GLU A 609 5.79 -10.78 40.38
C GLU A 609 5.98 -10.01 39.07
N GLU A 610 7.14 -10.22 38.45
CA GLU A 610 7.45 -9.70 37.11
C GLU A 610 7.14 -10.78 36.08
N VAL A 611 6.07 -10.60 35.31
CA VAL A 611 5.73 -11.52 34.22
C VAL A 611 6.36 -10.96 32.94
N VAL A 612 7.54 -11.45 32.60
CA VAL A 612 8.18 -11.15 31.31
C VAL A 612 7.73 -12.21 30.31
N ILE A 613 6.96 -11.81 29.31
CA ILE A 613 6.58 -12.67 28.19
C ILE A 613 7.53 -12.34 27.03
N GLN A 614 8.26 -13.34 26.56
CA GLN A 614 9.20 -13.21 25.44
C GLN A 614 8.73 -14.09 24.29
N TYR A 615 8.87 -13.58 23.06
CA TYR A 615 8.62 -14.39 21.86
C TYR A 615 9.87 -15.21 21.57
N ASP A 616 9.74 -16.53 21.52
CA ASP A 616 10.78 -17.42 21.02
C ASP A 616 10.67 -17.50 19.48
N PRO A 617 11.65 -16.97 18.73
CA PRO A 617 11.61 -16.97 17.27
C PRO A 617 11.83 -18.36 16.64
N GLU A 618 12.43 -19.32 17.35
CA GLU A 618 12.65 -20.68 16.85
C GLU A 618 11.39 -21.55 17.01
N GLU A 619 10.72 -21.43 18.16
CA GLU A 619 9.49 -22.19 18.47
C GLU A 619 8.19 -21.51 18.01
N LYS A 620 8.25 -20.24 17.59
CA LYS A 620 7.08 -19.40 17.21
C LYS A 620 6.01 -19.33 18.30
N LYS A 621 6.42 -19.21 19.56
CA LYS A 621 5.53 -19.14 20.72
C LYS A 621 5.92 -18.00 21.64
N TRP A 622 4.93 -17.51 22.38
CA TRP A 622 5.14 -16.59 23.49
C TRP A 622 5.34 -17.42 24.75
N GLU A 623 6.51 -17.28 25.37
CA GLU A 623 6.89 -17.99 26.58
C GLU A 623 7.09 -17.02 27.73
N ARG A 624 6.82 -17.51 28.94
CA ARG A 624 7.17 -16.80 30.17
C ARG A 624 8.67 -16.99 30.40
N ALA A 625 9.43 -15.90 30.38
CA ALA A 625 10.89 -15.95 30.50
C ALA A 625 11.38 -16.53 31.85
N ASP A 626 10.49 -16.62 32.84
CA ASP A 626 10.74 -17.15 34.18
C ASP A 626 10.48 -18.66 34.33
N GLN A 627 9.94 -19.35 33.30
CA GLN A 627 9.71 -20.79 33.36
C GLN A 627 10.81 -21.55 32.59
N PRO A 628 11.49 -22.54 33.20
CA PRO A 628 12.38 -23.41 32.43
C PRO A 628 11.58 -24.14 31.35
N PRO A 629 12.17 -24.41 30.17
CA PRO A 629 11.47 -25.03 29.06
C PRO A 629 10.84 -26.34 29.53
N VAL A 630 9.54 -26.48 29.32
CA VAL A 630 8.81 -27.71 29.61
C VAL A 630 9.29 -28.75 28.61
N THR A 631 10.27 -29.55 29.02
CA THR A 631 10.71 -30.73 28.28
C THR A 631 9.55 -31.73 28.30
N THR A 632 8.76 -31.74 27.23
CA THR A 632 7.79 -32.79 26.99
C THR A 632 8.56 -34.08 26.69
N GLN A 633 8.70 -34.94 27.70
CA GLN A 633 9.13 -36.31 27.47
C GLN A 633 8.08 -37.01 26.57
N PRO A 634 8.49 -37.75 25.52
CA PRO A 634 7.56 -38.53 24.73
C PRO A 634 6.84 -39.56 25.61
N ALA A 635 5.51 -39.59 25.51
CA ALA A 635 4.69 -40.59 26.18
C ALA A 635 5.14 -42.01 25.79
N ALA A 636 5.34 -42.87 26.79
CA ALA A 636 5.65 -44.27 26.59
C ALA A 636 4.54 -44.97 25.77
N PRO A 637 4.88 -45.86 24.82
CA PRO A 637 3.89 -46.55 24.02
C PRO A 637 3.02 -47.46 24.90
N ALA A 638 1.70 -47.35 24.72
CA ALA A 638 0.72 -48.18 25.40
C ALA A 638 0.93 -49.68 25.09
N PRO A 639 0.72 -50.59 26.05
CA PRO A 639 0.79 -52.02 25.80
C PRO A 639 -0.30 -52.43 24.80
N LYS A 640 0.10 -53.17 23.76
CA LYS A 640 -0.82 -53.72 22.75
C LYS A 640 -1.74 -54.78 23.38
N PRO A 641 -3.01 -54.87 22.93
CA PRO A 641 -3.89 -55.99 23.25
C PRO A 641 -3.40 -57.30 22.63
#